data_AF-A0A8C0R2Z1-F1
#
_entry.id   AF-A0A8C0R2Z1-F1
#
_cell.length_a   1.000
_cell.length_b   1.000
_cell.length_c   1.000
_cell.angle_alpha   90.00
_cell.angle_beta   90.00
_cell.angle_gamma   90.00
#
_symmetry.space_group_name_H-M   'P 1'
#
loop_
_entity.id
_entity.type
_entity.pdbx_description
1 polymer ?
#
loop_
_entity_poly.entity_id
_entity_poly.type
_entity_poly.pdbx_seq_one_letter_code
_entity_poly.pdbx_strand_id
1 'polypeptide(L)'
;MSTGDSFEARFEKIDNLLRDPKSEVNSDCLLDGLDALVYDLDFPALRKNKNIDNFLSRYKDTINKIRDLRMKAEDYEVVKVIGRGAFGEVQLVRHKSTRKVYAMKLLSKFEMIKRSDSAFFWEERDIMAFANSPWVVQLFYAFQDDRYLYMVMEYMPGGDLVNLMSNYDVPEKWARFYTAEVVLALDAIHSMGFIHRDVKPDNMLLDKSGHLKLADFGTCMKMNKEGMVRCDTAVGTPDYISPEVLKSQGGDGYYGRECDWWSVGVFLYEMLVGDTPFYADSLVGTYSKIMNHKNSLTFPDDNDISKEAKNLICAFLTDRTISKLLSDIDTSNFDDLEEDKGDEETFPIPKAFVGNQLPFVGFTYYSNRRYLSSANPNDNRSSPNVDKSLQENLQKTIYKLEEQLHNEMQLKDEMEQKCRTSNIKLDKIMKELDEEGNQRRNLESTVSQIEKEKMLLQHRINEYQRKAEQENEKRRNVENEARITSLQEEVKHLKHNLERVEGERKEAQDLLNHSEKEKNNLEIDLNYKLKSLQQRLEQEVNEHKVTKARLTDKHQSIEEAKSVAMCEMEKKLKEEREAREKAENRVVQIEKQCSMLDVDLKQSQQKLEHLTENKERMEDEVKNLSLQLEQESNKRLLLQNELKTQAFEADNLKGLEKQMKQEINTLLEAKRLLEFELAQLTKQYRGNEGQMRELQDQLEAEQYFSTLYKTQVKELKEEIEEKNRENLKKIQELQNEKETLATQLDLAETKAESEQLARGLLEEQYFELTQESKKAASRNRQEITDKDHTVSRLEESNSMLTKDNELLRKENEELTDKMKRAEEEYKLKKEEEINNLKAAFEKNINTERTLKTQAVNKLAEIMNRKDFKIDRKKANTQDLRKKEKENRKLQLELNQEREKFNQMVVKHQKELNDMQAQLVEECTHKNELQMQLASKESDIEQLRAKLLDLSDSTSIASFPSADETDGNLPESRIEGWLSIPNRGNIKRYGWKKQYVVVSSKKILFYNDEQDKEQSNPSMVLDIDKLFHVRPVTQGDVYRAETEEIPKIFQILYANEGECRKDVEMEPVQQAEKTNFQNHKGHEFIPTLYHFPANCEACAKPLWHVFKPPPALECRRCHVKCHRDHLDKKEDLISPCKVSYDVTSARDMLLLACSQDEQKKWVTHLVKKIPKNPPSGFVRASPRTLSTRSTANQSFRKVVKNTSGKTR
;
A
#
# COMPACT_ATOMS: atom_id res chain seq x y z
N MET A 1 38.75 -42.65 -3.75
CA MET A 1 38.67 -43.66 -4.83
C MET A 1 39.17 -44.99 -4.29
N SER A 2 38.58 -46.11 -4.72
CA SER A 2 39.14 -47.43 -4.44
C SER A 2 40.43 -47.62 -5.26
N THR A 3 41.44 -48.27 -4.70
CA THR A 3 42.70 -48.57 -5.39
C THR A 3 42.60 -49.75 -6.38
N GLY A 4 41.41 -50.35 -6.52
CA GLY A 4 41.18 -51.52 -7.38
C GLY A 4 40.53 -51.26 -8.75
N ASP A 5 40.10 -50.02 -9.06
CA ASP A 5 39.44 -49.72 -10.34
C ASP A 5 40.47 -49.62 -11.50
N SER A 6 40.17 -50.21 -12.67
CA SER A 6 41.04 -50.14 -13.85
C SER A 6 41.22 -48.70 -14.36
N PHE A 7 42.17 -48.46 -15.27
CA PHE A 7 42.33 -47.13 -15.87
C PHE A 7 41.10 -46.73 -16.69
N GLU A 8 40.59 -47.67 -17.48
CA GLU A 8 39.43 -47.52 -18.35
C GLU A 8 38.16 -47.25 -17.53
N ALA A 9 37.92 -48.03 -16.46
CA ALA A 9 36.78 -47.83 -15.57
C ALA A 9 36.83 -46.47 -14.84
N ARG A 10 38.03 -45.98 -14.48
CA ARG A 10 38.21 -44.64 -13.91
C ARG A 10 37.97 -43.54 -14.96
N PHE A 11 38.42 -43.74 -16.20
CA PHE A 11 38.19 -42.82 -17.31
C PHE A 11 36.70 -42.70 -17.65
N GLU A 12 36.01 -43.82 -17.89
CA GLU A 12 34.57 -43.85 -18.17
C GLU A 12 33.76 -43.24 -17.01
N LYS A 13 34.15 -43.49 -15.76
CA LYS A 13 33.48 -42.88 -14.60
C LYS A 13 33.62 -41.35 -14.57
N ILE A 14 34.76 -40.81 -14.97
CA ILE A 14 34.96 -39.36 -15.08
C ILE A 14 34.20 -38.79 -16.28
N ASP A 15 34.27 -39.41 -17.46
CA ASP A 15 33.54 -38.96 -18.65
C ASP A 15 32.02 -38.98 -18.46
N ASN A 16 31.49 -39.99 -17.75
CA ASN A 16 30.07 -40.03 -17.37
C ASN A 16 29.69 -38.90 -16.40
N LEU A 17 30.53 -38.59 -15.40
CA LEU A 17 30.29 -37.45 -14.49
C LEU A 17 30.31 -36.10 -15.24
N LEU A 18 31.19 -35.93 -16.22
CA LEU A 18 31.26 -34.72 -17.05
C LEU A 18 30.03 -34.51 -17.96
N ARG A 19 29.29 -35.58 -18.27
CA ARG A 19 28.11 -35.61 -19.16
C ARG A 19 26.76 -35.63 -18.45
N ASP A 20 26.71 -36.13 -17.21
CA ASP A 20 25.46 -36.22 -16.45
C ASP A 20 24.98 -34.81 -16.06
N PRO A 21 23.80 -34.34 -16.53
CA PRO A 21 23.28 -33.01 -16.20
C PRO A 21 22.92 -32.84 -14.72
N LYS A 22 22.88 -33.92 -13.93
CA LYS A 22 22.70 -33.89 -12.48
C LYS A 22 24.02 -33.92 -11.70
N SER A 23 25.16 -34.00 -12.37
CA SER A 23 26.46 -33.97 -11.71
C SER A 23 26.91 -32.54 -11.40
N GLU A 24 27.35 -32.32 -10.16
CA GLU A 24 27.99 -31.08 -9.70
C GLU A 24 29.28 -30.73 -10.48
N VAL A 25 29.89 -31.73 -11.14
CA VAL A 25 31.12 -31.57 -11.94
C VAL A 25 30.87 -31.74 -13.43
N ASN A 26 29.63 -31.52 -13.89
CA ASN A 26 29.35 -31.52 -15.32
C ASN A 26 30.07 -30.37 -16.05
N SER A 27 30.13 -30.47 -17.38
CA SER A 27 30.88 -29.51 -18.22
C SER A 27 30.49 -28.04 -18.01
N ASP A 28 29.22 -27.74 -17.77
CA ASP A 28 28.73 -26.37 -17.56
C ASP A 28 29.07 -25.86 -16.15
N CYS A 29 29.06 -26.73 -15.13
CA CYS A 29 29.51 -26.39 -13.78
C CYS A 29 31.02 -26.11 -13.69
N LEU A 30 31.84 -26.85 -14.43
CA LEU A 30 33.29 -26.59 -14.49
C LEU A 30 33.61 -25.28 -15.19
N LEU A 31 32.80 -24.87 -16.17
CA LEU A 31 32.90 -23.55 -16.79
C LEU A 31 32.49 -22.43 -15.83
N ASP A 32 31.43 -22.62 -15.04
CA ASP A 32 31.06 -21.67 -13.97
C ASP A 32 32.19 -21.50 -12.95
N GLY A 33 32.87 -22.58 -12.57
CA GLY A 33 34.00 -22.52 -11.65
C GLY A 33 35.20 -21.72 -12.18
N LEU A 34 35.50 -21.84 -13.48
CA LEU A 34 36.53 -21.02 -14.13
C LEU A 34 36.10 -19.54 -14.26
N ASP A 35 34.82 -19.30 -14.56
CA ASP A 35 34.28 -17.97 -14.79
C ASP A 35 34.20 -17.15 -13.50
N ALA A 36 33.64 -17.74 -12.44
CA ALA A 36 33.62 -17.20 -11.09
C ALA A 36 35.04 -16.86 -10.59
N LEU A 37 36.00 -17.76 -10.81
CA LEU A 37 37.40 -17.53 -10.42
C LEU A 37 38.04 -16.35 -11.16
N VAL A 38 37.66 -16.06 -12.42
CA VAL A 38 38.12 -14.85 -13.10
C VAL A 38 37.43 -13.60 -12.52
N TYR A 39 36.10 -13.64 -12.34
CA TYR A 39 35.35 -12.52 -11.78
C TYR A 39 35.83 -12.10 -10.38
N ASP A 40 36.07 -13.04 -9.46
CA ASP A 40 36.52 -12.73 -8.10
C ASP A 40 38.00 -12.32 -8.01
N LEU A 41 38.79 -12.48 -9.08
CA LEU A 41 40.22 -12.16 -9.11
C LEU A 41 40.57 -10.91 -9.92
N ASP A 42 39.75 -10.49 -10.89
CA ASP A 42 40.06 -9.38 -11.81
C ASP A 42 39.85 -7.98 -11.19
N PHE A 43 40.59 -7.70 -10.11
CA PHE A 43 40.59 -6.40 -9.43
C PHE A 43 42.01 -5.84 -9.27
N PRO A 44 42.22 -4.52 -9.36
CA PRO A 44 43.55 -3.90 -9.27
C PRO A 44 44.34 -4.21 -7.99
N ALA A 45 43.65 -4.43 -6.86
CA ALA A 45 44.28 -4.81 -5.60
C ALA A 45 44.83 -6.25 -5.64
N LEU A 46 44.06 -7.17 -6.23
CA LEU A 46 44.35 -8.61 -6.33
C LEU A 46 45.42 -8.92 -7.39
N ARG A 47 45.40 -8.19 -8.52
CA ARG A 47 46.43 -8.26 -9.58
C ARG A 47 47.85 -7.91 -9.10
N LYS A 48 48.03 -7.29 -7.93
CA LYS A 48 49.37 -7.11 -7.32
C LYS A 48 50.07 -8.44 -7.02
N ASN A 49 49.31 -9.53 -6.84
CA ASN A 49 49.86 -10.87 -6.71
C ASN A 49 50.18 -11.45 -8.10
N LYS A 50 51.47 -11.70 -8.36
CA LYS A 50 51.95 -12.23 -9.64
C LYS A 50 51.28 -13.55 -10.06
N ASN A 51 50.86 -14.39 -9.11
CA ASN A 51 50.16 -15.64 -9.44
C ASN A 51 48.76 -15.36 -10.02
N ILE A 52 48.06 -14.37 -9.47
CA ILE A 52 46.74 -13.93 -9.93
C ILE A 52 46.86 -13.27 -11.31
N ASP A 53 47.79 -12.33 -11.49
CA ASP A 53 47.93 -11.63 -12.76
C ASP A 53 48.41 -12.54 -13.91
N ASN A 54 49.31 -13.49 -13.64
CA ASN A 54 49.73 -14.52 -14.61
C ASN A 54 48.58 -15.47 -14.98
N PHE A 55 47.68 -15.78 -14.03
CA PHE A 55 46.49 -16.58 -14.29
C PHE A 55 45.48 -15.82 -15.17
N LEU A 56 45.13 -14.59 -14.76
CA LEU A 56 44.21 -13.73 -15.50
C LEU A 56 44.71 -13.47 -16.93
N SER A 57 45.98 -13.10 -17.09
CA SER A 57 46.57 -12.85 -18.41
C SER A 57 46.61 -14.09 -19.30
N ARG A 58 46.59 -15.31 -18.75
CA ARG A 58 46.50 -16.56 -19.51
C ARG A 58 45.06 -16.86 -19.97
N TYR A 59 44.07 -16.58 -19.12
CA TYR A 59 42.69 -17.01 -19.36
C TYR A 59 41.74 -15.92 -19.86
N LYS A 60 42.11 -14.63 -19.79
CA LYS A 60 41.25 -13.48 -20.17
C LYS A 60 40.58 -13.62 -21.53
N ASP A 61 41.34 -13.86 -22.60
CA ASP A 61 40.78 -13.97 -23.95
C ASP A 61 39.94 -15.24 -24.13
N THR A 62 40.32 -16.31 -23.42
CA THR A 62 39.59 -17.59 -23.45
C THR A 62 38.24 -17.46 -22.74
N ILE A 63 38.19 -16.84 -21.56
CA ILE A 63 36.95 -16.71 -20.79
C ILE A 63 36.00 -15.70 -21.41
N ASN A 64 36.50 -14.60 -22.00
CA ASN A 64 35.67 -13.67 -22.77
C ASN A 64 34.97 -14.39 -23.93
N LYS A 65 35.72 -15.20 -24.70
CA LYS A 65 35.16 -16.01 -25.78
C LYS A 65 34.15 -17.06 -25.27
N ILE A 66 34.35 -17.61 -24.07
CA ILE A 66 33.38 -18.51 -23.44
C ILE A 66 32.10 -17.76 -23.07
N ARG A 67 32.20 -16.58 -22.43
CA ARG A 67 31.04 -15.73 -22.09
C ARG A 67 30.23 -15.33 -23.32
N ASP A 68 30.88 -14.95 -24.42
CA ASP A 68 30.21 -14.58 -25.68
C ASP A 68 29.41 -15.74 -26.30
N LEU A 69 29.94 -16.98 -26.19
CA LEU A 69 29.36 -18.20 -26.74
C LEU A 69 28.30 -18.86 -25.85
N ARG A 70 28.34 -18.61 -24.54
CA ARG A 70 27.33 -19.07 -23.58
C ARG A 70 26.07 -18.22 -23.68
N MET A 71 24.99 -18.75 -23.13
CA MET A 71 23.72 -18.04 -23.02
C MET A 71 23.85 -16.89 -22.02
N LYS A 72 23.36 -15.72 -22.41
CA LYS A 72 23.44 -14.45 -21.66
C LYS A 72 22.14 -13.65 -21.77
N ALA A 73 21.97 -12.65 -20.92
CA ALA A 73 20.75 -11.85 -20.86
C ALA A 73 20.44 -11.16 -22.20
N GLU A 74 21.46 -10.73 -22.93
CA GLU A 74 21.35 -10.07 -24.23
C GLU A 74 20.83 -10.99 -25.34
N ASP A 75 20.77 -12.31 -25.15
CA ASP A 75 20.14 -13.22 -26.10
C ASP A 75 18.59 -13.11 -26.05
N TYR A 76 18.05 -12.43 -25.04
CA TYR A 76 16.62 -12.24 -24.79
C TYR A 76 16.18 -10.78 -25.04
N GLU A 77 14.95 -10.64 -25.53
CA GLU A 77 14.24 -9.38 -25.72
C GLU A 77 13.16 -9.29 -24.64
N VAL A 78 13.30 -8.33 -23.71
CA VAL A 78 12.34 -8.13 -22.61
C VAL A 78 11.06 -7.51 -23.18
N VAL A 79 9.93 -8.18 -22.96
CA VAL A 79 8.61 -7.73 -23.42
C VAL A 79 7.90 -6.93 -22.32
N LYS A 80 7.92 -7.44 -21.08
CA LYS A 80 7.29 -6.80 -19.91
C LYS A 80 7.82 -7.41 -18.61
N VAL A 81 7.96 -6.63 -17.54
CA VAL A 81 8.05 -7.17 -16.18
C VAL A 81 6.66 -7.67 -15.75
N ILE A 82 6.57 -8.90 -15.26
CA ILE A 82 5.30 -9.57 -14.90
C ILE A 82 5.19 -9.95 -13.42
N GLY A 83 6.30 -9.95 -12.66
CA GLY A 83 6.28 -10.15 -11.21
C GLY A 83 7.52 -9.57 -10.54
N ARG A 84 7.46 -9.29 -9.24
CA ARG A 84 8.59 -8.80 -8.42
C ARG A 84 8.57 -9.49 -7.07
N GLY A 85 9.74 -9.89 -6.58
CA GLY A 85 9.92 -10.55 -5.29
C GLY A 85 11.13 -10.00 -4.54
N ALA A 86 11.37 -10.52 -3.33
CA ALA A 86 12.40 -10.00 -2.42
C ALA A 86 13.84 -10.01 -3.00
N PHE A 87 14.13 -10.94 -3.92
CA PHE A 87 15.47 -11.15 -4.49
C PHE A 87 15.60 -10.70 -5.95
N GLY A 88 14.56 -10.15 -6.58
CA GLY A 88 14.58 -9.75 -7.99
C GLY A 88 13.21 -9.71 -8.68
N GLU A 89 13.19 -9.89 -10.00
CA GLU A 89 11.96 -9.78 -10.79
C GLU A 89 11.78 -10.88 -11.84
N VAL A 90 10.53 -11.08 -12.26
CA VAL A 90 10.15 -12.03 -13.31
C VAL A 90 9.74 -11.24 -14.56
N GLN A 91 10.40 -11.53 -15.67
CA GLN A 91 10.22 -10.86 -16.95
C GLN A 91 9.60 -11.80 -17.98
N LEU A 92 8.58 -11.33 -18.69
CA LEU A 92 8.15 -11.94 -19.95
C LEU A 92 9.19 -11.60 -21.02
N VAL A 93 9.84 -12.61 -21.58
CA VAL A 93 10.93 -12.43 -22.54
C VAL A 93 10.70 -13.22 -23.82
N ARG A 94 11.33 -12.76 -24.92
CA ARG A 94 11.40 -13.46 -26.20
C ARG A 94 12.86 -13.74 -26.55
N HIS A 95 13.24 -15.01 -26.69
CA HIS A 95 14.60 -15.36 -27.11
C HIS A 95 14.83 -14.90 -28.56
N LYS A 96 15.83 -14.05 -28.82
CA LYS A 96 16.00 -13.32 -30.09
C LYS A 96 16.20 -14.25 -31.29
N SER A 97 16.97 -15.32 -31.12
CA SER A 97 17.23 -16.31 -32.16
C SER A 97 16.02 -17.20 -32.46
N THR A 98 15.47 -17.88 -31.43
CA THR A 98 14.37 -18.86 -31.65
C THR A 98 12.97 -18.24 -31.74
N ARG A 99 12.82 -16.95 -31.38
CA ARG A 99 11.57 -16.19 -31.25
C ARG A 99 10.50 -16.78 -30.29
N LYS A 100 10.82 -17.87 -29.59
CA LYS A 100 10.04 -18.45 -28.49
C LYS A 100 9.95 -17.47 -27.32
N VAL A 101 8.82 -17.55 -26.60
CA VAL A 101 8.47 -16.71 -25.45
C VAL A 101 8.59 -17.54 -24.18
N TYR A 102 9.11 -16.93 -23.12
CA TYR A 102 9.41 -17.54 -21.83
C TYR A 102 9.14 -16.55 -20.69
N ALA A 103 8.99 -17.07 -19.48
CA ALA A 103 9.16 -16.26 -18.26
C ALA A 103 10.61 -16.40 -17.79
N MET A 104 11.28 -15.30 -17.45
CA MET A 104 12.66 -15.29 -16.97
C MET A 104 12.67 -14.70 -15.56
N LYS A 105 12.98 -15.51 -14.55
CA LYS A 105 13.16 -15.06 -13.16
C LYS A 105 14.63 -14.67 -12.97
N LEU A 106 14.86 -13.45 -12.52
CA LEU A 106 16.18 -12.89 -12.20
C LEU A 106 16.33 -12.88 -10.67
N LEU A 107 17.45 -13.40 -10.16
CA LEU A 107 17.81 -13.34 -8.74
C LEU A 107 19.12 -12.56 -8.57
N SER A 108 19.11 -11.50 -7.76
CA SER A 108 20.27 -10.67 -7.46
C SER A 108 21.25 -11.42 -6.55
N LYS A 109 22.44 -11.70 -7.07
CA LYS A 109 23.54 -12.29 -6.30
C LYS A 109 23.93 -11.45 -5.10
N PHE A 110 23.82 -10.13 -5.23
CA PHE A 110 24.14 -9.18 -4.16
C PHE A 110 23.16 -9.31 -2.99
N GLU A 111 21.85 -9.26 -3.25
CA GLU A 111 20.82 -9.39 -2.20
C GLU A 111 20.90 -10.72 -1.47
N MET A 112 21.17 -11.81 -2.19
CA MET A 112 21.29 -13.15 -1.61
C MET A 112 22.49 -13.28 -0.67
N ILE A 113 23.60 -12.60 -0.98
CA ILE A 113 24.77 -12.53 -0.08
C ILE A 113 24.52 -11.56 1.08
N LYS A 114 23.92 -10.38 0.83
CA LYS A 114 23.57 -9.37 1.87
C LYS A 114 22.66 -9.97 2.95
N ARG A 115 21.68 -10.79 2.55
CA ARG A 115 20.70 -11.44 3.45
C ARG A 115 21.17 -12.79 4.02
N SER A 116 22.39 -13.24 3.71
CA SER A 116 22.95 -14.55 4.08
C SER A 116 22.17 -15.79 3.61
N ASP A 117 21.20 -15.62 2.71
CA ASP A 117 20.31 -16.69 2.23
C ASP A 117 20.70 -17.11 0.81
N SER A 118 21.68 -18.00 0.73
CA SER A 118 22.44 -18.31 -0.50
C SER A 118 22.34 -19.77 -0.97
N ALA A 119 21.31 -20.51 -0.53
CA ALA A 119 21.15 -21.93 -0.88
C ALA A 119 19.80 -22.30 -1.52
N PHE A 120 18.77 -21.46 -1.40
CA PHE A 120 17.40 -21.81 -1.82
C PHE A 120 17.22 -22.14 -3.31
N PHE A 121 17.98 -21.45 -4.17
CA PHE A 121 17.84 -21.53 -5.62
C PHE A 121 18.28 -22.87 -6.23
N TRP A 122 19.04 -23.69 -5.50
CA TRP A 122 19.47 -25.01 -5.96
C TRP A 122 18.29 -25.97 -6.08
N GLU A 123 17.48 -26.05 -5.03
CA GLU A 123 16.29 -26.91 -5.03
C GLU A 123 15.22 -26.34 -5.98
N GLU A 124 15.07 -25.01 -6.08
CA GLU A 124 14.19 -24.39 -7.06
C GLU A 124 14.57 -24.77 -8.50
N ARG A 125 15.85 -24.63 -8.86
CA ARG A 125 16.37 -25.02 -10.17
C ARG A 125 16.15 -26.52 -10.42
N ASP A 126 16.52 -27.38 -9.47
CA ASP A 126 16.50 -28.83 -9.65
C ASP A 126 15.07 -29.38 -9.74
N ILE A 127 14.13 -28.83 -8.98
CA ILE A 127 12.71 -29.14 -9.08
C ILE A 127 12.21 -28.80 -10.49
N MET A 128 12.38 -27.55 -10.95
CA MET A 128 11.86 -27.14 -12.27
C MET A 128 12.60 -27.78 -13.45
N ALA A 129 13.88 -28.14 -13.30
CA ALA A 129 14.68 -28.81 -14.33
C ALA A 129 14.35 -30.30 -14.46
N PHE A 130 14.06 -30.98 -13.35
CA PHE A 130 14.04 -32.45 -13.29
C PHE A 130 12.73 -33.07 -12.81
N ALA A 131 11.72 -32.29 -12.40
CA ALA A 131 10.40 -32.82 -12.03
C ALA A 131 9.74 -33.63 -13.15
N ASN A 132 9.86 -33.14 -14.40
CA ASN A 132 9.19 -33.72 -15.58
C ASN A 132 7.69 -34.02 -15.32
N SER A 133 7.03 -33.11 -14.59
CA SER A 133 5.65 -33.22 -14.14
C SER A 133 4.78 -32.16 -14.84
N PRO A 134 3.54 -32.49 -15.27
CA PRO A 134 2.63 -31.49 -15.81
C PRO A 134 2.27 -30.40 -14.79
N TRP A 135 2.43 -30.67 -13.49
CA TRP A 135 2.04 -29.79 -12.38
C TRP A 135 3.12 -28.81 -11.90
N VAL A 136 4.31 -28.86 -12.50
CA VAL A 136 5.45 -27.99 -12.15
C VAL A 136 5.77 -27.12 -13.36
N VAL A 137 6.07 -25.84 -13.14
CA VAL A 137 6.58 -24.95 -14.19
C VAL A 137 7.95 -25.45 -14.66
N GLN A 138 8.07 -25.75 -15.95
CA GLN A 138 9.29 -26.32 -16.53
C GLN A 138 10.38 -25.26 -16.72
N LEU A 139 11.59 -25.56 -16.24
CA LEU A 139 12.82 -24.82 -16.53
C LEU A 139 13.49 -25.35 -17.81
N PHE A 140 13.75 -24.47 -18.77
CA PHE A 140 14.50 -24.81 -19.98
C PHE A 140 15.99 -24.55 -19.85
N TYR A 141 16.35 -23.40 -19.26
CA TYR A 141 17.73 -22.95 -19.13
C TYR A 141 17.94 -22.24 -17.80
N ALA A 142 19.10 -22.48 -17.17
CA ALA A 142 19.63 -21.63 -16.12
C ALA A 142 21.00 -21.09 -16.56
N PHE A 143 21.29 -19.83 -16.30
CA PHE A 143 22.60 -19.21 -16.56
C PHE A 143 22.82 -18.03 -15.59
N GLN A 144 23.99 -17.39 -15.66
CA GLN A 144 24.40 -16.34 -14.73
C GLN A 144 25.38 -15.35 -15.37
N ASP A 145 25.45 -14.15 -14.81
CA ASP A 145 26.51 -13.14 -15.06
C ASP A 145 27.14 -12.69 -13.71
N ASP A 146 27.84 -11.55 -13.64
CA ASP A 146 28.41 -11.05 -12.39
C ASP A 146 27.38 -10.59 -11.34
N ARG A 147 26.14 -10.31 -11.74
CA ARG A 147 25.10 -9.67 -10.91
C ARG A 147 23.92 -10.58 -10.62
N TYR A 148 23.51 -11.40 -11.58
CA TYR A 148 22.23 -12.08 -11.57
C TYR A 148 22.36 -13.58 -11.88
N LEU A 149 21.45 -14.37 -11.30
CA LEU A 149 21.07 -15.69 -11.76
C LEU A 149 19.81 -15.57 -12.62
N TYR A 150 19.76 -16.30 -13.73
CA TYR A 150 18.64 -16.29 -14.68
C TYR A 150 18.02 -17.67 -14.81
N MET A 151 16.71 -17.77 -14.60
CA MET A 151 15.93 -18.99 -14.80
C MET A 151 14.89 -18.80 -15.90
N VAL A 152 15.09 -19.45 -17.05
CA VAL A 152 14.22 -19.33 -18.23
C VAL A 152 13.22 -20.49 -18.25
N MET A 153 11.98 -20.15 -17.93
CA MET A 153 10.87 -21.07 -17.66
C MET A 153 9.78 -20.96 -18.73
N GLU A 154 8.87 -21.94 -18.79
CA GLU A 154 7.64 -21.77 -19.57
C GLU A 154 6.82 -20.56 -19.07
N TYR A 155 6.25 -19.80 -20.01
CA TYR A 155 5.38 -18.67 -19.65
C TYR A 155 3.95 -19.15 -19.38
N MET A 156 3.42 -18.73 -18.24
CA MET A 156 2.08 -19.04 -17.74
C MET A 156 1.13 -17.85 -18.02
N PRO A 157 0.35 -17.87 -19.10
CA PRO A 157 -0.42 -16.70 -19.55
C PRO A 157 -1.73 -16.48 -18.79
N GLY A 158 -2.20 -17.44 -17.99
CA GLY A 158 -3.43 -17.32 -17.21
C GLY A 158 -3.29 -16.49 -15.93
N GLY A 159 -2.07 -16.12 -15.55
CA GLY A 159 -1.78 -15.47 -14.27
C GLY A 159 -1.73 -16.44 -13.10
N ASP A 160 -1.74 -15.90 -11.89
CA ASP A 160 -1.85 -16.61 -10.61
C ASP A 160 -3.32 -16.75 -10.16
N LEU A 161 -3.55 -17.49 -9.06
CA LEU A 161 -4.88 -17.64 -8.49
C LEU A 161 -5.34 -16.43 -7.64
N VAL A 162 -4.44 -15.55 -7.19
CA VAL A 162 -4.84 -14.27 -6.53
C VAL A 162 -5.64 -13.41 -7.51
N ASN A 163 -5.16 -13.30 -8.74
CA ASN A 163 -5.85 -12.60 -9.82
C ASN A 163 -7.14 -13.32 -10.27
N LEU A 164 -7.27 -14.64 -10.08
CA LEU A 164 -8.55 -15.32 -10.32
C LEU A 164 -9.57 -14.97 -9.22
N MET A 165 -9.19 -15.05 -7.94
CA MET A 165 -10.10 -14.79 -6.82
C MET A 165 -10.52 -13.33 -6.73
N SER A 166 -9.63 -12.38 -7.03
CA SER A 166 -9.96 -10.94 -7.01
C SER A 166 -10.89 -10.48 -8.15
N ASN A 167 -11.02 -11.25 -9.23
CA ASN A 167 -11.89 -10.95 -10.37
C ASN A 167 -13.21 -11.75 -10.39
N TYR A 168 -13.34 -12.78 -9.55
CA TYR A 168 -14.49 -13.71 -9.58
C TYR A 168 -14.84 -14.23 -8.17
N ASP A 169 -16.12 -14.10 -7.78
CA ASP A 169 -16.69 -14.89 -6.67
C ASP A 169 -16.60 -16.38 -7.03
N VAL A 170 -15.75 -17.15 -6.34
CA VAL A 170 -15.41 -18.50 -6.81
C VAL A 170 -16.42 -19.55 -6.31
N PRO A 171 -17.19 -20.20 -7.21
CA PRO A 171 -18.16 -21.20 -6.78
C PRO A 171 -17.45 -22.49 -6.33
N GLU A 172 -18.06 -23.26 -5.43
CA GLU A 172 -17.45 -24.50 -4.89
C GLU A 172 -17.05 -25.52 -5.97
N LYS A 173 -17.70 -25.51 -7.14
CA LYS A 173 -17.28 -26.34 -8.29
C LYS A 173 -15.87 -25.99 -8.79
N TRP A 174 -15.50 -24.71 -8.79
CA TRP A 174 -14.18 -24.23 -9.18
C TRP A 174 -13.18 -24.42 -8.05
N ALA A 175 -13.54 -24.13 -6.81
CA ALA A 175 -12.70 -24.42 -5.65
C ALA A 175 -12.30 -25.91 -5.61
N ARG A 176 -13.27 -26.83 -5.75
CA ARG A 176 -13.01 -28.27 -5.85
C ARG A 176 -12.07 -28.66 -6.99
N PHE A 177 -12.14 -27.96 -8.13
CA PHE A 177 -11.25 -28.20 -9.27
C PHE A 177 -9.82 -27.77 -8.94
N TYR A 178 -9.61 -26.51 -8.56
CA TYR A 178 -8.27 -26.00 -8.27
C TYR A 178 -7.64 -26.66 -7.04
N THR A 179 -8.39 -26.91 -5.96
CA THR A 179 -7.89 -27.70 -4.81
C THR A 179 -7.46 -29.11 -5.21
N ALA A 180 -8.17 -29.78 -6.12
CA ALA A 180 -7.75 -31.10 -6.60
C ALA A 180 -6.45 -31.03 -7.42
N GLU A 181 -6.26 -30.01 -8.25
CA GLU A 181 -5.00 -29.81 -8.99
C GLU A 181 -3.83 -29.43 -8.08
N VAL A 182 -4.05 -28.57 -7.06
CA VAL A 182 -3.05 -28.28 -6.01
C VAL A 182 -2.64 -29.56 -5.30
N VAL A 183 -3.58 -30.43 -4.94
CA VAL A 183 -3.28 -31.71 -4.28
C VAL A 183 -2.41 -32.62 -5.15
N LEU A 184 -2.70 -32.72 -6.45
CA LEU A 184 -1.89 -33.50 -7.39
C LEU A 184 -0.51 -32.86 -7.64
N ALA A 185 -0.42 -31.54 -7.61
CA ALA A 185 0.84 -30.80 -7.74
C ALA A 185 1.75 -31.01 -6.52
N LEU A 186 1.20 -30.93 -5.31
CA LEU A 186 1.93 -31.19 -4.08
C LEU A 186 2.35 -32.65 -3.94
N ASP A 187 1.49 -33.61 -4.30
CA ASP A 187 1.87 -35.03 -4.31
C ASP A 187 3.04 -35.32 -5.27
N ALA A 188 3.12 -34.59 -6.40
CA ALA A 188 4.27 -34.68 -7.30
C ALA A 188 5.57 -34.14 -6.64
N ILE A 189 5.51 -32.99 -5.96
CA ILE A 189 6.64 -32.42 -5.19
C ILE A 189 7.06 -33.35 -4.04
N HIS A 190 6.09 -33.88 -3.28
CA HIS A 190 6.31 -34.83 -2.19
C HIS A 190 6.91 -36.15 -2.68
N SER A 191 6.51 -36.62 -3.86
CA SER A 191 7.05 -37.81 -4.53
C SER A 191 8.48 -37.62 -5.02
N MET A 192 8.90 -36.39 -5.33
CA MET A 192 10.30 -36.06 -5.62
C MET A 192 11.18 -35.98 -4.37
N GLY A 193 10.59 -36.06 -3.17
CA GLY A 193 11.31 -35.96 -1.91
C GLY A 193 11.37 -34.55 -1.32
N PHE A 194 10.49 -33.63 -1.74
CA PHE A 194 10.47 -32.24 -1.28
C PHE A 194 9.21 -31.88 -0.49
N ILE A 195 9.30 -30.86 0.34
CA ILE A 195 8.18 -30.17 1.01
C ILE A 195 8.23 -28.71 0.57
N HIS A 196 7.09 -28.11 0.21
CA HIS A 196 7.06 -26.78 -0.40
C HIS A 196 7.16 -25.64 0.62
N ARG A 197 6.44 -25.73 1.74
CA ARG A 197 6.44 -24.78 2.88
C ARG A 197 5.92 -23.36 2.62
N ASP A 198 5.53 -23.03 1.40
CA ASP A 198 4.93 -21.73 1.03
C ASP A 198 3.88 -21.90 -0.07
N VAL A 199 2.92 -22.79 0.18
CA VAL A 199 1.81 -23.05 -0.74
C VAL A 199 0.78 -21.93 -0.58
N LYS A 200 0.63 -21.11 -1.61
CA LYS A 200 -0.28 -19.95 -1.63
C LYS A 200 -0.74 -19.62 -3.06
N PRO A 201 -1.83 -18.87 -3.25
CA PRO A 201 -2.38 -18.59 -4.57
C PRO A 201 -1.42 -17.88 -5.52
N ASP A 202 -0.48 -17.07 -5.02
CA ASP A 202 0.58 -16.42 -5.81
C ASP A 202 1.48 -17.43 -6.55
N ASN A 203 1.73 -18.57 -5.90
CA ASN A 203 2.61 -19.64 -6.40
C ASN A 203 1.84 -20.64 -7.29
N MET A 204 0.54 -20.44 -7.50
CA MET A 204 -0.36 -21.31 -8.28
C MET A 204 -0.69 -20.67 -9.62
N LEU A 205 0.14 -20.92 -10.64
CA LEU A 205 0.01 -20.30 -11.95
C LEU A 205 -0.88 -21.11 -12.91
N LEU A 206 -1.62 -20.42 -13.78
CA LEU A 206 -2.54 -21.01 -14.75
C LEU A 206 -1.96 -21.02 -16.17
N ASP A 207 -2.00 -22.19 -16.80
CA ASP A 207 -1.48 -22.39 -18.15
C ASP A 207 -2.43 -21.76 -19.21
N LYS A 208 -2.06 -21.86 -20.49
CA LYS A 208 -2.88 -21.39 -21.63
C LYS A 208 -4.27 -22.06 -21.74
N SER A 209 -4.51 -23.11 -20.97
CA SER A 209 -5.71 -23.94 -20.96
C SER A 209 -6.52 -23.75 -19.66
N GLY A 210 -5.99 -23.01 -18.68
CA GLY A 210 -6.60 -22.79 -17.37
C GLY A 210 -6.24 -23.86 -16.31
N HIS A 211 -5.28 -24.75 -16.59
CA HIS A 211 -4.80 -25.77 -15.65
C HIS A 211 -3.64 -25.26 -14.79
N LEU A 212 -3.56 -25.74 -13.55
CA LEU A 212 -2.60 -25.29 -12.54
C LEU A 212 -1.20 -25.87 -12.73
N LYS A 213 -0.18 -25.04 -12.50
CA LYS A 213 1.20 -25.44 -12.21
C LYS A 213 1.72 -24.65 -11.00
N LEU A 214 2.47 -25.32 -10.13
CA LEU A 214 3.22 -24.66 -9.07
C LEU A 214 4.47 -23.97 -9.64
N ALA A 215 4.78 -22.82 -9.07
CA ALA A 215 5.96 -22.00 -9.31
C ALA A 215 6.55 -21.52 -7.97
N ASP A 216 7.72 -20.88 -8.02
CA ASP A 216 8.48 -20.38 -6.88
C ASP A 216 8.77 -21.41 -5.78
N PHE A 217 9.76 -22.25 -6.08
CA PHE A 217 10.18 -23.34 -5.20
C PHE A 217 11.32 -22.92 -4.25
N GLY A 218 11.59 -21.61 -4.09
CA GLY A 218 12.69 -21.14 -3.22
C GLY A 218 12.52 -21.56 -1.75
N THR A 219 11.29 -21.75 -1.28
CA THR A 219 11.03 -22.27 0.06
C THR A 219 11.10 -23.80 0.17
N CYS A 220 11.31 -24.54 -0.92
CA CYS A 220 11.34 -26.01 -0.86
C CYS A 220 12.52 -26.54 -0.02
N MET A 221 12.28 -27.65 0.69
CA MET A 221 13.36 -28.41 1.33
C MET A 221 13.22 -29.91 1.10
N LYS A 222 14.37 -30.56 0.95
CA LYS A 222 14.50 -31.99 0.73
C LYS A 222 14.27 -32.76 2.02
N MET A 223 13.32 -33.69 2.00
CA MET A 223 13.03 -34.60 3.10
C MET A 223 14.24 -35.51 3.40
N ASN A 224 14.45 -35.78 4.68
CA ASN A 224 15.30 -36.87 5.14
C ASN A 224 14.66 -38.25 4.85
N LYS A 225 15.33 -39.33 5.25
CA LYS A 225 14.83 -40.71 5.01
C LYS A 225 13.51 -41.01 5.73
N GLU A 226 13.23 -40.25 6.77
CA GLU A 226 12.07 -40.33 7.64
C GLU A 226 10.88 -39.51 7.10
N GLY A 227 11.03 -38.79 5.98
CA GLY A 227 9.99 -37.96 5.38
C GLY A 227 9.79 -36.60 6.05
N MET A 228 10.80 -36.13 6.79
CA MET A 228 10.78 -34.90 7.59
C MET A 228 11.85 -33.93 7.11
N VAL A 229 11.66 -32.64 7.38
CA VAL A 229 12.68 -31.60 7.29
C VAL A 229 12.91 -30.97 8.66
N ARG A 230 14.10 -30.40 8.84
CA ARG A 230 14.47 -29.52 9.97
C ARG A 230 14.84 -28.18 9.37
N CYS A 231 14.24 -27.11 9.85
CA CYS A 231 14.62 -25.75 9.49
C CYS A 231 14.42 -24.86 10.71
N ASP A 232 15.46 -24.12 11.10
CA ASP A 232 15.42 -23.26 12.29
C ASP A 232 14.77 -21.88 11.97
N THR A 233 14.61 -21.55 10.68
CA THR A 233 13.94 -20.34 10.14
C THR A 233 12.49 -20.66 9.73
N ALA A 234 11.51 -19.84 10.13
CA ALA A 234 10.19 -19.87 9.47
C ALA A 234 10.31 -19.21 8.11
N VAL A 235 9.86 -19.92 7.09
CA VAL A 235 9.67 -19.41 5.73
C VAL A 235 8.23 -19.63 5.32
N GLY A 236 7.70 -18.74 4.48
CA GLY A 236 6.33 -18.77 3.97
C GLY A 236 5.53 -17.50 4.30
N THR A 237 4.49 -17.22 3.51
CA THR A 237 3.57 -16.10 3.75
C THR A 237 2.81 -16.32 5.07
N PRO A 238 2.74 -15.31 5.98
CA PRO A 238 2.15 -15.43 7.32
C PRO A 238 0.75 -16.01 7.42
N ASP A 239 -0.09 -15.86 6.40
CA ASP A 239 -1.48 -16.31 6.40
C ASP A 239 -1.65 -17.81 6.07
N TYR A 240 -0.70 -18.41 5.35
CA TYR A 240 -0.76 -19.81 4.88
C TYR A 240 0.18 -20.75 5.63
N ILE A 241 1.10 -20.21 6.44
CA ILE A 241 2.08 -20.98 7.21
C ILE A 241 1.41 -21.85 8.28
N SER A 242 1.92 -23.06 8.48
CA SER A 242 1.31 -24.01 9.42
C SER A 242 1.81 -23.83 10.86
N PRO A 243 1.03 -24.28 11.89
CA PRO A 243 1.41 -24.12 13.28
C PRO A 243 2.71 -24.82 13.65
N GLU A 244 3.07 -25.94 13.03
CA GLU A 244 4.35 -26.63 13.27
C GLU A 244 5.56 -25.93 12.65
N VAL A 245 5.41 -25.25 11.50
CA VAL A 245 6.50 -24.42 10.94
C VAL A 245 6.72 -23.17 11.81
N LEU A 246 5.65 -22.55 12.31
CA LEU A 246 5.77 -21.48 13.31
C LEU A 246 6.36 -21.97 14.65
N LYS A 247 6.12 -23.22 15.06
CA LYS A 247 6.71 -23.81 16.27
C LYS A 247 8.16 -24.27 16.08
N SER A 248 8.63 -24.52 14.85
CA SER A 248 10.04 -24.87 14.61
C SER A 248 10.97 -23.64 14.66
N GLN A 249 10.43 -22.42 14.69
CA GLN A 249 11.22 -21.23 14.95
C GLN A 249 11.85 -21.28 16.36
N GLY A 250 13.17 -21.50 16.39
CA GLY A 250 13.99 -21.39 17.60
C GLY A 250 14.76 -22.66 17.99
N GLY A 251 14.47 -23.82 17.40
CA GLY A 251 15.25 -25.05 17.57
C GLY A 251 14.51 -26.36 17.32
N ASP A 252 15.26 -27.40 16.93
CA ASP A 252 14.94 -28.85 16.83
C ASP A 252 13.57 -29.30 16.26
N GLY A 253 12.78 -28.39 15.70
CA GLY A 253 11.46 -28.65 15.14
C GLY A 253 11.53 -29.39 13.81
N TYR A 254 11.25 -30.70 13.84
CA TYR A 254 10.98 -31.48 12.63
C TYR A 254 9.52 -31.36 12.20
N TYR A 255 9.29 -31.20 10.90
CA TYR A 255 7.97 -31.29 10.27
C TYR A 255 8.03 -32.00 8.92
N GLY A 256 6.96 -32.70 8.59
CA GLY A 256 6.83 -33.44 7.34
C GLY A 256 5.94 -32.70 6.35
N ARG A 257 5.59 -33.42 5.29
CA ARG A 257 4.73 -32.95 4.20
C ARG A 257 3.34 -32.45 4.62
N GLU A 258 2.94 -32.73 5.86
CA GLU A 258 1.65 -32.29 6.41
C GLU A 258 1.50 -30.76 6.51
N CYS A 259 2.60 -30.00 6.58
CA CYS A 259 2.52 -28.54 6.61
C CYS A 259 1.98 -27.94 5.29
N ASP A 260 2.23 -28.57 4.15
CA ASP A 260 1.68 -28.14 2.87
C ASP A 260 0.16 -28.36 2.81
N TRP A 261 -0.34 -29.43 3.47
CA TRP A 261 -1.77 -29.72 3.53
C TRP A 261 -2.56 -28.72 4.39
N TRP A 262 -1.93 -28.16 5.44
CA TRP A 262 -2.50 -27.03 6.17
C TRP A 262 -2.79 -25.85 5.23
N SER A 263 -1.80 -25.47 4.42
CA SER A 263 -1.91 -24.36 3.47
C SER A 263 -2.97 -24.61 2.38
N VAL A 264 -3.19 -25.87 1.96
CA VAL A 264 -4.34 -26.25 1.11
C VAL A 264 -5.68 -25.99 1.81
N GLY A 265 -5.76 -26.21 3.12
CA GLY A 265 -6.93 -25.87 3.94
C GLY A 265 -7.18 -24.37 4.02
N VAL A 266 -6.12 -23.56 4.17
CA VAL A 266 -6.18 -22.08 4.16
C VAL A 266 -6.69 -21.58 2.80
N PHE A 267 -6.07 -22.06 1.72
CA PHE A 267 -6.46 -21.76 0.33
C PHE A 267 -7.92 -22.12 0.03
N LEU A 268 -8.38 -23.32 0.40
CA LEU A 268 -9.78 -23.73 0.17
C LEU A 268 -10.78 -22.89 1.00
N TYR A 269 -10.39 -22.41 2.19
CA TYR A 269 -11.22 -21.48 2.95
C TYR A 269 -11.32 -20.13 2.23
N GLU A 270 -10.18 -19.54 1.87
CA GLU A 270 -10.10 -18.24 1.19
C GLU A 270 -10.91 -18.23 -0.10
N MET A 271 -10.76 -19.25 -0.96
CA MET A 271 -11.55 -19.41 -2.19
C MET A 271 -13.07 -19.38 -1.98
N LEU A 272 -13.56 -19.78 -0.81
CA LEU A 272 -14.98 -19.94 -0.50
C LEU A 272 -15.54 -18.87 0.44
N VAL A 273 -14.67 -18.05 1.03
CA VAL A 273 -15.02 -17.03 2.03
C VAL A 273 -14.66 -15.62 1.55
N GLY A 274 -13.62 -15.46 0.75
CA GLY A 274 -13.05 -14.19 0.29
C GLY A 274 -11.82 -13.74 1.08
N ASP A 275 -11.70 -14.16 2.35
CA ASP A 275 -10.61 -13.80 3.27
C ASP A 275 -9.87 -15.04 3.79
N THR A 276 -8.63 -14.88 4.27
CA THR A 276 -7.89 -15.97 4.92
C THR A 276 -8.48 -16.28 6.32
N PRO A 277 -8.54 -17.57 6.75
CA PRO A 277 -9.19 -17.98 8.00
C PRO A 277 -8.56 -17.41 9.27
N PHE A 278 -7.32 -16.89 9.19
CA PHE A 278 -6.57 -16.37 10.31
C PHE A 278 -6.13 -14.91 10.12
N TYR A 279 -6.67 -14.20 9.13
CA TYR A 279 -6.35 -12.80 8.85
C TYR A 279 -6.38 -11.92 10.11
N ALA A 280 -5.39 -11.03 10.25
CA ALA A 280 -5.40 -9.95 11.22
C ALA A 280 -4.49 -8.81 10.76
N ASP A 281 -4.76 -7.59 11.21
CA ASP A 281 -4.07 -6.36 10.77
C ASP A 281 -2.59 -6.27 11.22
N SER A 282 -2.13 -7.28 11.97
CA SER A 282 -0.73 -7.44 12.33
C SER A 282 -0.30 -8.89 12.21
N LEU A 283 0.90 -9.11 11.70
CA LEU A 283 1.55 -10.41 11.55
C LEU A 283 1.60 -11.23 12.86
N VAL A 284 1.78 -10.56 14.01
CA VAL A 284 1.72 -11.19 15.34
C VAL A 284 0.30 -11.62 15.69
N GLY A 285 -0.72 -10.87 15.26
CA GLY A 285 -2.13 -11.24 15.33
C GLY A 285 -2.44 -12.48 14.50
N THR A 286 -1.98 -12.54 13.25
CA THR A 286 -2.14 -13.70 12.36
C THR A 286 -1.51 -14.95 12.98
N TYR A 287 -0.25 -14.86 13.44
CA TYR A 287 0.42 -15.96 14.15
C TYR A 287 -0.32 -16.38 15.42
N SER A 288 -0.87 -15.43 16.19
CA SER A 288 -1.66 -15.73 17.39
C SER A 288 -2.97 -16.44 17.06
N LYS A 289 -3.63 -16.08 15.94
CA LYS A 289 -4.82 -16.77 15.42
C LYS A 289 -4.47 -18.18 14.94
N ILE A 290 -3.40 -18.37 14.16
CA ILE A 290 -2.92 -19.69 13.69
C ILE A 290 -2.58 -20.61 14.87
N MET A 291 -1.82 -20.10 15.86
CA MET A 291 -1.45 -20.88 17.04
C MET A 291 -2.65 -21.26 17.94
N ASN A 292 -3.76 -20.52 17.82
CA ASN A 292 -5.02 -20.76 18.51
C ASN A 292 -6.14 -21.29 17.58
N HIS A 293 -5.78 -21.93 16.46
CA HIS A 293 -6.71 -22.32 15.37
C HIS A 293 -8.02 -22.97 15.83
N LYS A 294 -7.95 -23.82 16.86
CA LYS A 294 -9.11 -24.53 17.46
C LYS A 294 -10.21 -23.62 17.98
N ASN A 295 -9.89 -22.36 18.29
CA ASN A 295 -10.82 -21.35 18.82
C ASN A 295 -10.97 -20.14 17.89
N SER A 296 -10.01 -19.89 16.99
CA SER A 296 -10.02 -18.75 16.06
C SER A 296 -10.65 -19.07 14.71
N LEU A 297 -10.64 -20.34 14.27
CA LEU A 297 -11.30 -20.77 13.03
C LEU A 297 -12.82 -20.70 13.19
N THR A 298 -13.43 -19.73 12.50
CA THR A 298 -14.89 -19.58 12.37
C THR A 298 -15.28 -19.55 10.90
N PHE A 299 -16.57 -19.66 10.60
CA PHE A 299 -17.11 -19.48 9.25
C PHE A 299 -18.23 -18.44 9.33
N PRO A 300 -18.35 -17.48 8.40
CA PRO A 300 -19.49 -16.57 8.34
C PRO A 300 -20.81 -17.33 8.18
N ASP A 301 -21.87 -16.85 8.83
CA ASP A 301 -23.23 -17.41 8.71
C ASP A 301 -23.86 -17.12 7.35
N ASP A 302 -23.40 -16.05 6.67
CA ASP A 302 -23.96 -15.56 5.40
C ASP A 302 -23.46 -16.31 4.15
N ASN A 303 -22.44 -17.19 4.28
CA ASN A 303 -21.81 -17.88 3.16
C ASN A 303 -22.34 -19.33 2.96
N ASP A 304 -22.89 -19.60 1.77
CA ASP A 304 -23.44 -20.88 1.30
C ASP A 304 -22.37 -21.97 1.03
N ILE A 305 -21.54 -22.27 2.03
CA ILE A 305 -20.49 -23.30 1.96
C ILE A 305 -21.05 -24.66 2.38
N SER A 306 -20.89 -25.69 1.55
CA SER A 306 -21.38 -27.04 1.85
C SER A 306 -20.75 -27.66 3.09
N LYS A 307 -21.46 -28.64 3.65
CA LYS A 307 -20.98 -29.39 4.83
C LYS A 307 -19.69 -30.16 4.52
N GLU A 308 -19.58 -30.66 3.29
CA GLU A 308 -18.43 -31.40 2.78
C GLU A 308 -17.20 -30.48 2.67
N ALA A 309 -17.38 -29.26 2.14
CA ALA A 309 -16.31 -28.26 2.08
C ALA A 309 -15.87 -27.80 3.49
N LYS A 310 -16.81 -27.46 4.39
CA LYS A 310 -16.48 -27.13 5.80
C LYS A 310 -15.74 -28.29 6.49
N ASN A 311 -16.14 -29.54 6.24
CA ASN A 311 -15.46 -30.71 6.81
C ASN A 311 -14.04 -30.88 6.29
N LEU A 312 -13.80 -30.68 4.98
CA LEU A 312 -12.47 -30.78 4.38
C LEU A 312 -11.53 -29.68 4.89
N ILE A 313 -12.01 -28.43 4.98
CA ILE A 313 -11.25 -27.31 5.56
C ILE A 313 -10.85 -27.63 7.01
N CYS A 314 -11.80 -28.02 7.86
CA CYS A 314 -11.51 -28.38 9.26
C CYS A 314 -10.64 -29.65 9.42
N ALA A 315 -10.58 -30.52 8.41
CA ALA A 315 -9.70 -31.68 8.41
C ALA A 315 -8.24 -31.31 8.09
N PHE A 316 -8.01 -30.29 7.26
CA PHE A 316 -6.68 -29.73 7.02
C PHE A 316 -6.23 -28.76 8.12
N LEU A 317 -7.12 -27.88 8.60
CA LEU A 317 -6.84 -26.88 9.63
C LEU A 317 -6.95 -27.50 11.04
N THR A 318 -6.06 -28.45 11.33
CA THR A 318 -5.98 -29.15 12.62
C THR A 318 -4.54 -29.43 13.05
N ASP A 319 -4.32 -29.96 14.25
CA ASP A 319 -2.98 -30.38 14.68
C ASP A 319 -2.54 -31.65 13.95
N ARG A 320 -1.28 -31.68 13.48
CA ARG A 320 -0.67 -32.90 12.92
C ARG A 320 -0.74 -34.11 13.87
N THR A 321 -1.00 -35.29 13.30
CA THR A 321 -1.25 -36.53 14.06
C THR A 321 -0.12 -37.56 13.95
N ILE A 322 1.04 -37.27 14.57
CA ILE A 322 2.12 -38.26 14.81
C ILE A 322 2.56 -38.21 16.29
N SER A 323 2.94 -39.38 16.85
CA SER A 323 3.18 -39.61 18.27
C SER A 323 4.18 -38.63 18.94
N LYS A 324 3.79 -38.16 20.14
CA LYS A 324 4.62 -37.31 21.01
C LYS A 324 5.98 -37.94 21.34
N LEU A 325 7.04 -37.21 21.03
CA LEU A 325 8.23 -37.10 21.87
C LEU A 325 8.20 -35.73 22.55
N LEU A 326 8.56 -35.68 23.83
CA LEU A 326 8.56 -34.49 24.68
C LEU A 326 10.00 -34.10 25.04
N SER A 327 10.36 -32.85 24.83
CA SER A 327 11.46 -32.17 25.52
C SER A 327 11.31 -30.66 25.38
N ASP A 328 11.47 -29.94 26.49
CA ASP A 328 11.10 -28.52 26.62
C ASP A 328 12.34 -27.62 26.81
N ILE A 329 12.93 -27.01 25.76
CA ILE A 329 13.86 -25.86 25.89
C ILE A 329 14.18 -25.09 24.59
N ASP A 330 14.41 -23.78 24.80
CA ASP A 330 15.20 -22.81 24.01
C ASP A 330 14.62 -22.22 22.70
N THR A 331 14.85 -20.91 22.51
CA THR A 331 14.41 -20.08 21.36
C THR A 331 15.36 -18.87 21.17
N SER A 332 16.67 -19.07 21.23
CA SER A 332 17.67 -17.99 21.35
C SER A 332 18.16 -17.37 20.03
N ASN A 333 17.70 -17.83 18.86
CA ASN A 333 18.27 -17.45 17.55
C ASN A 333 17.23 -16.85 16.58
N PHE A 334 17.01 -15.54 16.65
CA PHE A 334 16.39 -14.77 15.55
C PHE A 334 17.19 -13.50 15.26
N ASP A 335 17.88 -13.52 14.13
CA ASP A 335 18.36 -12.30 13.47
C ASP A 335 17.19 -11.62 12.76
N ASP A 336 17.08 -10.30 12.91
CA ASP A 336 16.06 -9.50 12.21
C ASP A 336 16.59 -9.16 10.80
N LEU A 337 15.91 -9.66 9.75
CA LEU A 337 16.19 -9.30 8.36
C LEU A 337 15.56 -7.94 8.00
N GLU A 338 16.39 -7.02 7.49
CA GLU A 338 15.95 -5.72 6.97
C GLU A 338 15.50 -5.84 5.51
N GLU A 339 14.42 -5.13 5.14
CA GLU A 339 14.03 -4.92 3.74
C GLU A 339 14.43 -3.52 3.30
N ASP A 340 15.40 -3.46 2.42
CA ASP A 340 15.94 -2.22 1.85
C ASP A 340 15.21 -1.85 0.55
N LYS A 341 15.01 -0.55 0.32
CA LYS A 341 14.52 0.02 -0.94
C LYS A 341 15.44 1.17 -1.34
N GLY A 342 16.63 0.79 -1.82
CA GLY A 342 17.61 1.65 -2.46
C GLY A 342 17.89 1.22 -3.90
N ASP A 343 18.58 2.09 -4.65
CA ASP A 343 18.99 1.86 -6.05
C ASP A 343 19.87 0.59 -6.21
N GLU A 344 20.00 0.04 -7.44
CA GLU A 344 20.73 -1.21 -7.73
C GLU A 344 22.16 -1.26 -7.13
N GLU A 345 22.28 -1.80 -5.92
CA GLU A 345 23.57 -1.95 -5.24
C GLU A 345 24.42 -3.04 -5.90
N THR A 346 25.67 -2.71 -6.21
CA THR A 346 26.67 -3.65 -6.73
C THR A 346 27.71 -4.00 -5.68
N PHE A 347 28.28 -5.21 -5.73
CA PHE A 347 29.36 -5.62 -4.82
C PHE A 347 30.49 -4.56 -4.76
N PRO A 348 30.95 -4.17 -3.55
CA PRO A 348 32.04 -3.22 -3.39
C PRO A 348 33.36 -3.81 -3.90
N ILE A 349 34.21 -2.99 -4.52
CA ILE A 349 35.50 -3.43 -5.09
C ILE A 349 36.38 -4.05 -3.98
N PRO A 350 36.70 -5.35 -4.05
CA PRO A 350 37.35 -6.05 -2.96
C PRO A 350 38.86 -5.72 -2.89
N LYS A 351 39.34 -5.48 -1.66
CA LYS A 351 40.77 -5.22 -1.38
C LYS A 351 41.59 -6.51 -1.17
N ALA A 352 40.91 -7.63 -0.93
CA ALA A 352 41.44 -8.99 -0.77
C ALA A 352 40.40 -9.97 -1.34
N PHE A 353 40.75 -11.24 -1.54
CA PHE A 353 39.83 -12.22 -2.13
C PHE A 353 38.64 -12.48 -1.19
N VAL A 354 37.42 -12.26 -1.69
CA VAL A 354 36.16 -12.48 -0.96
C VAL A 354 35.37 -13.69 -1.48
N GLY A 355 35.50 -14.03 -2.76
CA GLY A 355 34.84 -15.21 -3.34
C GLY A 355 33.32 -15.05 -3.53
N ASN A 356 32.86 -13.86 -3.93
CA ASN A 356 31.42 -13.55 -4.03
C ASN A 356 30.72 -14.38 -5.11
N GLN A 357 31.44 -14.87 -6.12
CA GLN A 357 30.85 -15.68 -7.19
C GLN A 357 30.83 -17.18 -6.85
N LEU A 358 31.57 -17.62 -5.82
CA LEU A 358 31.70 -19.03 -5.45
C LEU A 358 30.36 -19.73 -5.08
N PRO A 359 29.40 -19.11 -4.35
CA PRO A 359 28.14 -19.79 -4.00
C PRO A 359 27.28 -20.19 -5.20
N PHE A 360 27.54 -19.60 -6.37
CA PHE A 360 26.76 -19.76 -7.59
C PHE A 360 27.41 -20.73 -8.60
N VAL A 361 28.60 -21.26 -8.29
CA VAL A 361 29.32 -22.18 -9.19
C VAL A 361 28.54 -23.46 -9.38
N GLY A 362 28.16 -23.74 -10.62
CA GLY A 362 27.40 -24.93 -10.99
C GLY A 362 25.91 -24.67 -11.24
N PHE A 363 25.44 -23.43 -11.11
CA PHE A 363 24.04 -23.07 -11.34
C PHE A 363 23.58 -23.33 -12.78
N THR A 364 24.46 -23.11 -13.77
CA THR A 364 24.10 -23.17 -15.20
C THR A 364 23.57 -24.55 -15.61
N TYR A 365 22.47 -24.56 -16.35
CA TYR A 365 21.80 -25.76 -16.86
C TYR A 365 21.23 -25.54 -18.26
N TYR A 366 21.41 -26.52 -19.16
CA TYR A 366 20.83 -26.52 -20.51
C TYR A 366 20.15 -27.86 -20.82
N SER A 367 18.84 -27.83 -21.10
CA SER A 367 17.95 -29.00 -21.12
C SER A 367 18.11 -30.03 -22.27
N ASN A 368 19.19 -30.01 -23.08
CA ASN A 368 19.50 -31.09 -24.05
C ASN A 368 20.96 -31.09 -24.57
N ARG A 369 21.69 -32.21 -24.37
CA ARG A 369 23.00 -32.52 -25.01
C ARG A 369 23.01 -33.94 -25.63
N ARG A 370 22.19 -34.22 -26.65
CA ARG A 370 22.20 -35.51 -27.39
C ARG A 370 22.64 -35.34 -28.85
N TYR A 371 23.92 -35.55 -29.14
CA TYR A 371 24.48 -36.16 -30.37
C TYR A 371 26.01 -36.30 -30.23
N LEU A 372 26.58 -37.41 -30.75
CA LEU A 372 28.01 -37.80 -30.96
C LEU A 372 28.52 -39.00 -30.13
N SER A 373 28.83 -40.12 -30.82
CA SER A 373 29.58 -41.29 -30.32
C SER A 373 30.07 -42.20 -31.48
N SER A 374 31.13 -42.99 -31.23
CA SER A 374 31.84 -43.99 -32.09
C SER A 374 32.85 -43.43 -33.13
N ALA A 375 33.97 -44.08 -33.48
CA ALA A 375 34.45 -45.47 -33.23
C ALA A 375 36.00 -45.62 -33.13
N ASN A 376 36.51 -46.85 -32.92
CA ASN A 376 37.90 -47.20 -32.51
C ASN A 376 38.87 -47.61 -33.67
N PRO A 377 40.22 -47.61 -33.46
CA PRO A 377 41.26 -47.95 -34.47
C PRO A 377 41.98 -49.30 -34.22
N ASN A 378 42.88 -49.76 -35.14
CA ASN A 378 43.74 -50.94 -34.89
C ASN A 378 45.10 -51.01 -35.67
N ASP A 379 46.07 -51.72 -35.06
CA ASP A 379 47.29 -52.43 -35.56
C ASP A 379 48.59 -51.77 -36.15
N ASN A 380 49.64 -51.69 -35.28
CA ASN A 380 50.85 -52.56 -35.17
C ASN A 380 52.10 -52.67 -36.13
N ARG A 381 53.26 -52.95 -35.47
CA ARG A 381 54.54 -53.64 -35.90
C ARG A 381 55.58 -52.85 -36.77
N SER A 382 56.91 -53.10 -36.74
CA SER A 382 57.83 -53.96 -35.91
C SER A 382 59.35 -53.60 -36.09
N SER A 383 60.22 -54.03 -35.14
CA SER A 383 61.73 -54.02 -35.15
C SER A 383 62.33 -55.12 -36.11
N PRO A 384 63.67 -55.36 -36.37
CA PRO A 384 64.81 -55.44 -35.39
C PRO A 384 66.33 -55.25 -35.86
N ASN A 385 67.29 -55.33 -34.89
CA ASN A 385 68.67 -55.94 -34.91
C ASN A 385 69.80 -55.50 -35.94
N VAL A 386 71.13 -55.66 -35.74
CA VAL A 386 72.00 -56.40 -34.76
C VAL A 386 73.48 -55.87 -34.67
N ASP A 387 74.23 -56.26 -33.62
CA ASP A 387 75.71 -56.26 -33.34
C ASP A 387 76.63 -55.05 -33.64
N LYS A 388 77.54 -54.57 -32.76
CA LYS A 388 78.57 -55.17 -31.85
C LYS A 388 79.90 -55.63 -32.52
N SER A 389 80.88 -54.73 -32.60
CA SER A 389 82.31 -55.09 -32.40
C SER A 389 83.26 -53.94 -31.98
N LEU A 390 82.73 -52.79 -31.55
CA LEU A 390 83.54 -51.58 -31.29
C LEU A 390 83.41 -51.03 -29.86
N GLN A 391 82.61 -51.68 -29.00
CA GLN A 391 82.13 -51.06 -27.77
C GLN A 391 82.78 -51.59 -26.48
N GLU A 392 83.44 -52.75 -26.44
CA GLU A 392 83.87 -53.35 -25.16
C GLU A 392 84.89 -52.50 -24.37
N ASN A 393 85.75 -51.72 -25.05
CA ASN A 393 86.68 -50.78 -24.40
C ASN A 393 86.07 -49.39 -24.13
N LEU A 394 84.93 -49.09 -24.74
CA LEU A 394 84.08 -47.95 -24.37
C LEU A 394 83.13 -48.33 -23.21
N GLN A 395 82.76 -49.61 -23.09
CA GLN A 395 81.63 -50.12 -22.32
C GLN A 395 81.64 -49.74 -20.84
N LYS A 396 82.79 -49.60 -20.18
CA LYS A 396 82.82 -49.25 -18.73
C LYS A 396 82.59 -47.77 -18.45
N THR A 397 83.03 -46.91 -19.35
CA THR A 397 82.78 -45.46 -19.28
C THR A 397 81.43 -45.12 -19.89
N ILE A 398 81.09 -45.82 -20.97
CA ILE A 398 79.77 -45.73 -21.59
C ILE A 398 78.70 -46.30 -20.65
N TYR A 399 78.74 -47.48 -20.03
CA TYR A 399 77.61 -48.02 -19.23
C TYR A 399 76.99 -47.01 -18.23
N LYS A 400 77.80 -46.14 -17.60
CA LYS A 400 77.30 -45.05 -16.74
C LYS A 400 76.67 -43.88 -17.51
N LEU A 401 77.24 -43.51 -18.66
CA LEU A 401 76.67 -42.51 -19.57
C LEU A 401 75.54 -43.09 -20.45
N GLU A 402 75.46 -44.41 -20.62
CA GLU A 402 74.44 -45.17 -21.35
C GLU A 402 73.23 -45.37 -20.47
N GLU A 403 73.37 -45.61 -19.17
CA GLU A 403 72.23 -45.59 -18.25
C GLU A 403 71.57 -44.20 -18.21
N GLN A 404 72.36 -43.12 -18.27
CA GLN A 404 71.82 -41.75 -18.36
C GLN A 404 71.28 -41.43 -19.77
N LEU A 405 72.03 -41.74 -20.83
CA LEU A 405 71.64 -41.46 -22.21
C LEU A 405 70.52 -42.38 -22.70
N HIS A 406 70.37 -43.61 -22.20
CA HIS A 406 69.27 -44.51 -22.55
C HIS A 406 67.96 -44.05 -21.92
N ASN A 407 67.99 -43.53 -20.68
CA ASN A 407 66.83 -42.88 -20.08
C ASN A 407 66.44 -41.59 -20.82
N GLU A 408 67.41 -40.71 -21.12
CA GLU A 408 67.20 -39.50 -21.94
C GLU A 408 66.73 -39.83 -23.37
N MET A 409 67.29 -40.86 -24.00
CA MET A 409 66.98 -41.25 -25.38
C MET A 409 65.69 -42.07 -25.48
N GLN A 410 65.30 -42.84 -24.45
CA GLN A 410 63.94 -43.38 -24.36
C GLN A 410 62.92 -42.25 -24.20
N LEU A 411 63.17 -41.26 -23.33
CA LEU A 411 62.30 -40.09 -23.20
C LEU A 411 62.23 -39.28 -24.49
N LYS A 412 63.36 -39.12 -25.19
CA LYS A 412 63.44 -38.42 -26.48
C LYS A 412 62.76 -39.20 -27.60
N ASP A 413 62.97 -40.51 -27.71
CA ASP A 413 62.35 -41.36 -28.73
C ASP A 413 60.85 -41.51 -28.47
N GLU A 414 60.41 -41.62 -27.21
CA GLU A 414 58.99 -41.52 -26.86
C GLU A 414 58.41 -40.16 -27.27
N MET A 415 59.12 -39.05 -27.02
CA MET A 415 58.66 -37.71 -27.42
C MET A 415 58.68 -37.50 -28.93
N GLU A 416 59.69 -37.98 -29.66
CA GLU A 416 59.72 -37.95 -31.12
C GLU A 416 58.64 -38.87 -31.71
N GLN A 417 58.37 -40.03 -31.13
CA GLN A 417 57.31 -40.93 -31.59
C GLN A 417 55.91 -40.38 -31.26
N LYS A 418 55.72 -39.75 -30.09
CA LYS A 418 54.51 -38.98 -29.75
C LYS A 418 54.33 -37.77 -30.67
N CYS A 419 55.40 -37.04 -30.98
CA CYS A 419 55.35 -35.89 -31.90
C CYS A 419 55.06 -36.31 -33.34
N ARG A 420 55.72 -37.35 -33.86
CA ARG A 420 55.45 -37.92 -35.20
C ARG A 420 54.02 -38.47 -35.30
N THR A 421 53.51 -39.17 -34.29
CA THR A 421 52.11 -39.65 -34.29
C THR A 421 51.09 -38.51 -34.11
N SER A 422 51.42 -37.45 -33.37
CA SER A 422 50.58 -36.24 -33.29
C SER A 422 50.56 -35.48 -34.62
N ASN A 423 51.70 -35.34 -35.30
CA ASN A 423 51.76 -34.72 -36.63
C ASN A 423 51.01 -35.54 -37.69
N ILE A 424 51.11 -36.86 -37.69
CA ILE A 424 50.31 -37.72 -38.59
C ILE A 424 48.80 -37.59 -38.29
N LYS A 425 48.41 -37.40 -37.02
CA LYS A 425 47.02 -37.08 -36.65
C LYS A 425 46.61 -35.69 -37.10
N LEU A 426 47.47 -34.68 -36.96
CA LEU A 426 47.22 -33.31 -37.42
C LEU A 426 47.06 -33.23 -38.94
N ASP A 427 47.94 -33.86 -39.73
CA ASP A 427 47.81 -33.94 -41.19
C ASP A 427 46.50 -34.64 -41.61
N LYS A 428 46.06 -35.63 -40.85
CA LYS A 428 44.80 -36.33 -41.11
C LYS A 428 43.58 -35.47 -40.77
N ILE A 429 43.60 -34.81 -39.61
CA ILE A 429 42.59 -33.84 -39.16
C ILE A 429 42.51 -32.65 -40.14
N MET A 430 43.65 -32.16 -40.66
CA MET A 430 43.68 -31.09 -41.65
C MET A 430 43.02 -31.50 -42.98
N LYS A 431 43.22 -32.74 -43.44
CA LYS A 431 42.53 -33.26 -44.62
C LYS A 431 41.03 -33.46 -44.39
N GLU A 432 40.65 -33.98 -43.23
CA GLU A 432 39.24 -34.12 -42.84
C GLU A 432 38.56 -32.74 -42.73
N LEU A 433 39.25 -31.70 -42.22
CA LEU A 433 38.79 -30.31 -42.20
C LEU A 433 38.66 -29.67 -43.60
N ASP A 434 39.55 -29.97 -44.54
CA ASP A 434 39.43 -29.49 -45.93
C ASP A 434 38.26 -30.15 -46.66
N GLU A 435 38.02 -31.45 -46.44
CA GLU A 435 36.87 -32.18 -46.99
C GLU A 435 35.55 -31.70 -46.36
N GLU A 436 35.51 -31.49 -45.04
CA GLU A 436 34.36 -30.94 -44.33
C GLU A 436 34.12 -29.46 -44.70
N GLY A 437 35.17 -28.67 -44.92
CA GLY A 437 35.09 -27.30 -45.45
C GLY A 437 34.54 -27.24 -46.87
N ASN A 438 34.78 -28.27 -47.70
CA ASN A 438 34.17 -28.39 -49.02
C ASN A 438 32.68 -28.80 -48.94
N GLN A 439 32.32 -29.73 -48.06
CA GLN A 439 30.91 -30.06 -47.81
C GLN A 439 30.15 -28.88 -47.23
N ARG A 440 30.75 -28.13 -46.30
CA ARG A 440 30.19 -26.93 -45.69
C ARG A 440 29.92 -25.83 -46.72
N ARG A 441 30.82 -25.58 -47.67
CA ARG A 441 30.57 -24.63 -48.78
C ARG A 441 29.40 -25.06 -49.67
N ASN A 442 29.25 -26.36 -49.95
CA ASN A 442 28.10 -26.87 -50.70
C ASN A 442 26.79 -26.73 -49.91
N LEU A 443 26.81 -27.02 -48.60
CA LEU A 443 25.66 -26.84 -47.72
C LEU A 443 25.30 -25.35 -47.56
N GLU A 444 26.26 -24.44 -47.43
CA GLU A 444 26.06 -22.98 -47.39
C GLU A 444 25.43 -22.46 -48.70
N SER A 445 25.84 -22.96 -49.87
CA SER A 445 25.17 -22.68 -51.14
C SER A 445 23.72 -23.20 -51.16
N THR A 446 23.46 -24.35 -50.55
CA THR A 446 22.12 -24.96 -50.48
C THR A 446 21.21 -24.20 -49.51
N VAL A 447 21.75 -23.77 -48.37
CA VAL A 447 21.07 -22.89 -47.40
C VAL A 447 20.73 -21.55 -48.05
N SER A 448 21.66 -20.92 -48.78
CA SER A 448 21.40 -19.66 -49.49
C SER A 448 20.30 -19.80 -50.57
N GLN A 449 20.22 -20.97 -51.22
CA GLN A 449 19.11 -21.30 -52.15
C GLN A 449 17.77 -21.36 -51.40
N ILE A 450 17.72 -22.10 -50.28
CA ILE A 450 16.52 -22.27 -49.45
C ILE A 450 16.11 -20.94 -48.78
N GLU A 451 17.05 -20.08 -48.40
CA GLU A 451 16.77 -18.74 -47.86
C GLU A 451 16.12 -17.81 -48.88
N LYS A 452 16.52 -17.89 -50.16
CA LYS A 452 15.86 -17.17 -51.26
C LYS A 452 14.43 -17.68 -51.48
N GLU A 453 14.23 -19.00 -51.47
CA GLU A 453 12.89 -19.61 -51.57
C GLU A 453 12.01 -19.24 -50.37
N LYS A 454 12.58 -19.23 -49.15
CA LYS A 454 11.92 -18.77 -47.93
C LYS A 454 11.53 -17.29 -48.01
N MET A 455 12.39 -16.41 -48.53
CA MET A 455 12.04 -15.00 -48.74
C MET A 455 10.92 -14.83 -49.77
N LEU A 456 10.92 -15.60 -50.86
CA LEU A 456 9.84 -15.63 -51.85
C LEU A 456 8.51 -16.13 -51.26
N LEU A 457 8.55 -17.16 -50.42
CA LEU A 457 7.36 -17.66 -49.70
C LEU A 457 6.88 -16.66 -48.64
N GLN A 458 7.78 -16.02 -47.90
CA GLN A 458 7.43 -14.98 -46.93
C GLN A 458 6.78 -13.77 -47.62
N HIS A 459 7.30 -13.34 -48.78
CA HIS A 459 6.68 -12.28 -49.56
C HIS A 459 5.25 -12.66 -50.00
N ARG A 460 5.04 -13.90 -50.48
CA ARG A 460 3.70 -14.41 -50.81
C ARG A 460 2.77 -14.45 -49.60
N ILE A 461 3.24 -14.92 -48.44
CA ILE A 461 2.45 -14.95 -47.20
C ILE A 461 2.05 -13.53 -46.78
N ASN A 462 2.97 -12.56 -46.83
CA ASN A 462 2.68 -11.16 -46.52
C ASN A 462 1.68 -10.54 -47.53
N GLU A 463 1.74 -10.94 -48.81
CA GLU A 463 0.74 -10.56 -49.82
C GLU A 463 -0.64 -11.14 -49.53
N TYR A 464 -0.72 -12.41 -49.12
CA TYR A 464 -1.97 -13.06 -48.72
C TYR A 464 -2.54 -12.44 -47.44
N GLN A 465 -1.70 -12.09 -46.46
CA GLN A 465 -2.10 -11.40 -45.24
C GLN A 465 -2.68 -10.00 -45.56
N ARG A 466 -2.01 -9.17 -46.36
CA ARG A 466 -2.57 -7.86 -46.76
C ARG A 466 -3.89 -7.98 -47.53
N LYS A 467 -4.07 -9.04 -48.35
CA LYS A 467 -5.34 -9.30 -49.04
C LYS A 467 -6.44 -9.73 -48.06
N ALA A 468 -6.15 -10.62 -47.12
CA ALA A 468 -7.08 -11.05 -46.08
C ALA A 468 -7.47 -9.91 -45.11
N GLU A 469 -6.53 -9.02 -44.77
CA GLU A 469 -6.79 -7.82 -43.98
C GLU A 469 -7.71 -6.85 -44.73
N GLN A 470 -7.42 -6.54 -46.00
CA GLN A 470 -8.32 -5.72 -46.83
C GLN A 470 -9.70 -6.35 -47.02
N GLU A 471 -9.82 -7.68 -47.08
CA GLU A 471 -11.10 -8.36 -47.21
C GLU A 471 -11.90 -8.36 -45.89
N ASN A 472 -11.23 -8.53 -44.75
CA ASN A 472 -11.84 -8.38 -43.43
C ASN A 472 -12.28 -6.93 -43.14
N GLU A 473 -11.50 -5.94 -43.54
CA GLU A 473 -11.85 -4.53 -43.37
C GLU A 473 -13.02 -4.14 -44.28
N LYS A 474 -13.07 -4.64 -45.52
CA LYS A 474 -14.25 -4.53 -46.38
C LYS A 474 -15.48 -5.20 -45.78
N ARG A 475 -15.35 -6.41 -45.18
CA ARG A 475 -16.46 -7.07 -44.48
C ARG A 475 -17.00 -6.22 -43.33
N ARG A 476 -16.12 -5.71 -42.44
CA ARG A 476 -16.52 -4.84 -41.33
C ARG A 476 -17.22 -3.57 -41.82
N ASN A 477 -16.73 -2.96 -42.90
CA ASN A 477 -17.35 -1.76 -43.44
C ASN A 477 -18.73 -2.04 -44.03
N VAL A 478 -18.91 -3.13 -44.80
CA VAL A 478 -20.24 -3.55 -45.30
C VAL A 478 -21.19 -3.91 -44.16
N GLU A 479 -20.71 -4.58 -43.11
CA GLU A 479 -21.51 -4.95 -41.95
C GLU A 479 -21.92 -3.73 -41.12
N ASN A 480 -21.04 -2.74 -40.98
CA ASN A 480 -21.34 -1.44 -40.36
C ASN A 480 -22.31 -0.60 -41.22
N GLU A 481 -22.15 -0.55 -42.55
CA GLU A 481 -23.08 0.13 -43.45
C GLU A 481 -24.48 -0.51 -43.43
N ALA A 482 -24.56 -1.84 -43.41
CA ALA A 482 -25.83 -2.56 -43.25
C ALA A 482 -26.50 -2.22 -41.90
N ARG A 483 -25.73 -2.16 -40.81
CA ARG A 483 -26.21 -1.82 -39.48
C ARG A 483 -26.67 -0.36 -39.37
N ILE A 484 -25.95 0.58 -39.98
CA ILE A 484 -26.36 1.99 -40.10
C ILE A 484 -27.65 2.11 -40.93
N THR A 485 -27.77 1.36 -42.02
CA THR A 485 -28.97 1.36 -42.88
C THR A 485 -30.19 0.84 -42.11
N SER A 486 -30.05 -0.28 -41.40
CA SER A 486 -31.10 -0.83 -40.53
C SER A 486 -31.56 0.17 -39.46
N LEU A 487 -30.62 0.86 -38.79
CA LEU A 487 -30.94 1.89 -37.81
C LEU A 487 -31.60 3.13 -38.44
N GLN A 488 -31.23 3.50 -39.66
CA GLN A 488 -31.90 4.57 -40.41
C GLN A 488 -33.34 4.20 -40.81
N GLU A 489 -33.59 2.93 -41.16
CA GLU A 489 -34.93 2.41 -41.45
C GLU A 489 -35.79 2.33 -40.18
N GLU A 490 -35.25 1.88 -39.04
CA GLU A 490 -35.94 1.94 -37.75
C GLU A 490 -36.29 3.38 -37.34
N VAL A 491 -35.35 4.33 -37.46
CA VAL A 491 -35.61 5.75 -37.19
C VAL A 491 -36.68 6.32 -38.12
N LYS A 492 -36.72 5.88 -39.39
CA LYS A 492 -37.77 6.27 -40.35
C LYS A 492 -39.13 5.67 -39.98
N HIS A 493 -39.17 4.41 -39.53
CA HIS A 493 -40.38 3.75 -39.07
C HIS A 493 -40.91 4.37 -37.77
N LEU A 494 -40.03 4.77 -36.85
CA LEU A 494 -40.38 5.48 -35.62
C LEU A 494 -40.93 6.88 -35.91
N LYS A 495 -40.35 7.62 -36.88
CA LYS A 495 -40.90 8.90 -37.35
C LYS A 495 -42.29 8.74 -37.96
N HIS A 496 -42.50 7.73 -38.80
CA HIS A 496 -43.82 7.50 -39.40
C HIS A 496 -44.88 7.07 -38.35
N ASN A 497 -44.48 6.27 -37.36
CA ASN A 497 -45.34 5.96 -36.21
C ASN A 497 -45.68 7.22 -35.39
N LEU A 498 -44.74 8.14 -35.20
CA LEU A 498 -44.98 9.40 -34.51
C LEU A 498 -45.97 10.28 -35.28
N GLU A 499 -45.78 10.47 -36.60
CA GLU A 499 -46.73 11.20 -37.46
C GLU A 499 -48.14 10.60 -37.42
N ARG A 500 -48.25 9.26 -37.43
CA ARG A 500 -49.55 8.57 -37.30
C ARG A 500 -50.21 8.84 -35.96
N VAL A 501 -49.47 8.73 -34.85
CA VAL A 501 -50.00 9.00 -33.49
C VAL A 501 -50.36 10.48 -33.32
N GLU A 502 -49.63 11.41 -33.93
CA GLU A 502 -50.00 12.83 -33.97
C GLU A 502 -51.28 13.09 -34.78
N GLY A 503 -51.49 12.34 -35.87
CA GLY A 503 -52.74 12.32 -36.63
C GLY A 503 -53.93 11.80 -35.82
N GLU A 504 -53.79 10.60 -35.23
CA GLU A 504 -54.80 9.98 -34.36
C GLU A 504 -55.16 10.88 -33.16
N ARG A 505 -54.16 11.53 -32.54
CA ARG A 505 -54.37 12.52 -31.47
C ARG A 505 -55.15 13.75 -31.95
N LYS A 506 -54.92 14.20 -33.19
CA LYS A 506 -55.63 15.34 -33.77
C LYS A 506 -57.09 14.99 -34.08
N GLU A 507 -57.36 13.82 -34.65
CA GLU A 507 -58.74 13.34 -34.85
C GLU A 507 -59.48 13.16 -33.53
N ALA A 508 -58.83 12.59 -32.50
CA ALA A 508 -59.41 12.49 -31.16
C ALA A 508 -59.73 13.86 -30.55
N GLN A 509 -58.88 14.88 -30.75
CA GLN A 509 -59.14 16.24 -30.31
C GLN A 509 -60.31 16.88 -31.06
N ASP A 510 -60.43 16.67 -32.37
CA ASP A 510 -61.53 17.21 -33.17
C ASP A 510 -62.87 16.52 -32.84
N LEU A 511 -62.87 15.23 -32.53
CA LEU A 511 -64.03 14.50 -32.00
C LEU A 511 -64.45 14.99 -30.61
N LEU A 512 -63.50 15.26 -29.71
CA LEU A 512 -63.79 15.86 -28.40
C LEU A 512 -64.43 17.24 -28.56
N ASN A 513 -63.85 18.10 -29.41
CA ASN A 513 -64.37 19.43 -29.74
C ASN A 513 -65.78 19.37 -30.37
N HIS A 514 -66.11 18.30 -31.09
CA HIS A 514 -67.45 18.07 -31.64
C HIS A 514 -68.44 17.68 -30.54
N SER A 515 -68.08 16.71 -29.70
CA SER A 515 -68.93 16.23 -28.60
C SER A 515 -69.20 17.32 -27.55
N GLU A 516 -68.24 18.20 -27.27
CA GLU A 516 -68.46 19.38 -26.42
C GLU A 516 -69.47 20.38 -27.03
N LYS A 517 -69.46 20.56 -28.36
CA LYS A 517 -70.47 21.39 -29.05
C LYS A 517 -71.85 20.76 -29.01
N GLU A 518 -71.97 19.44 -29.21
CA GLU A 518 -73.24 18.73 -29.05
C GLU A 518 -73.78 18.82 -27.62
N LYS A 519 -72.92 18.63 -26.62
CA LYS A 519 -73.27 18.82 -25.19
C LYS A 519 -73.80 20.23 -24.93
N ASN A 520 -73.12 21.27 -25.39
CA ASN A 520 -73.56 22.65 -25.21
C ASN A 520 -74.91 22.91 -25.91
N ASN A 521 -75.12 22.36 -27.12
CA ASN A 521 -76.40 22.47 -27.83
C ASN A 521 -77.55 21.76 -27.08
N LEU A 522 -77.29 20.57 -26.53
CA LEU A 522 -78.24 19.83 -25.69
C LEU A 522 -78.57 20.57 -24.39
N GLU A 523 -77.57 21.21 -23.77
CA GLU A 523 -77.74 22.03 -22.56
C GLU A 523 -78.56 23.30 -22.82
N ILE A 524 -78.43 23.90 -24.02
CA ILE A 524 -79.27 25.01 -24.47
C ILE A 524 -80.73 24.55 -24.69
N ASP A 525 -80.96 23.41 -25.35
CA ASP A 525 -82.30 22.87 -25.58
C ASP A 525 -82.99 22.43 -24.26
N LEU A 526 -82.24 21.84 -23.32
CA LEU A 526 -82.71 21.55 -21.96
C LEU A 526 -83.10 22.82 -21.21
N ASN A 527 -82.28 23.88 -21.25
CA ASN A 527 -82.62 25.16 -20.64
C ASN A 527 -83.84 25.82 -21.29
N TYR A 528 -84.00 25.73 -22.62
CA TYR A 528 -85.19 26.22 -23.31
C TYR A 528 -86.45 25.46 -22.89
N LYS A 529 -86.38 24.12 -22.82
CA LYS A 529 -87.48 23.26 -22.33
C LYS A 529 -87.82 23.56 -20.87
N LEU A 530 -86.83 23.74 -20.00
CA LEU A 530 -87.03 24.12 -18.60
C LEU A 530 -87.82 25.43 -18.49
N LYS A 531 -87.43 26.45 -19.27
CA LYS A 531 -88.07 27.77 -19.30
C LYS A 531 -89.50 27.72 -19.85
N SER A 532 -89.74 26.90 -20.88
CA SER A 532 -91.08 26.61 -21.41
C SER A 532 -91.99 25.88 -20.42
N LEU A 533 -91.43 25.00 -19.59
CA LEU A 533 -92.16 24.30 -18.52
C LEU A 533 -92.47 25.25 -17.35
N GLN A 534 -91.54 26.13 -16.97
CA GLN A 534 -91.80 27.19 -15.99
C GLN A 534 -92.93 28.12 -16.43
N GLN A 535 -92.91 28.59 -17.69
CA GLN A 535 -94.00 29.43 -18.23
C GLN A 535 -95.36 28.72 -18.23
N ARG A 536 -95.41 27.43 -18.58
CA ARG A 536 -96.65 26.64 -18.50
C ARG A 536 -97.13 26.46 -17.06
N LEU A 537 -96.22 26.25 -16.11
CA LEU A 537 -96.56 26.15 -14.70
C LEU A 537 -97.09 27.49 -14.14
N GLU A 538 -96.53 28.63 -14.55
CA GLU A 538 -97.06 29.96 -14.22
C GLU A 538 -98.44 30.22 -14.85
N GLN A 539 -98.65 29.77 -16.10
CA GLN A 539 -99.96 29.84 -16.75
C GLN A 539 -101.00 28.99 -16.04
N GLU A 540 -100.71 27.71 -15.76
CA GLU A 540 -101.55 26.82 -14.95
C GLU A 540 -101.89 27.44 -13.58
N VAL A 541 -100.90 28.00 -12.87
CA VAL A 541 -101.13 28.67 -11.58
C VAL A 541 -102.03 29.91 -11.71
N ASN A 542 -101.95 30.66 -12.82
CA ASN A 542 -102.86 31.77 -13.08
C ASN A 542 -104.27 31.30 -13.47
N GLU A 543 -104.39 30.26 -14.30
CA GLU A 543 -105.68 29.66 -14.67
C GLU A 543 -106.36 29.04 -13.44
N HIS A 544 -105.61 28.39 -12.54
CA HIS A 544 -106.12 27.90 -11.25
C HIS A 544 -106.56 29.03 -10.31
N LYS A 545 -105.91 30.20 -10.34
CA LYS A 545 -106.38 31.40 -9.63
C LYS A 545 -107.67 31.96 -10.25
N VAL A 546 -107.81 31.92 -11.58
CA VAL A 546 -109.01 32.40 -12.28
C VAL A 546 -110.19 31.44 -12.12
N THR A 547 -110.00 30.12 -12.14
CA THR A 547 -111.07 29.16 -11.80
C THR A 547 -111.47 29.24 -10.33
N LYS A 548 -110.50 29.40 -9.41
CA LYS A 548 -110.80 29.64 -7.99
C LYS A 548 -111.57 30.95 -7.74
N ALA A 549 -111.44 31.94 -8.63
CA ALA A 549 -112.22 33.19 -8.61
C ALA A 549 -113.56 33.12 -9.38
N ARG A 550 -113.86 32.03 -10.10
CA ARG A 550 -115.14 31.82 -10.82
C ARG A 550 -116.06 30.77 -10.18
N LEU A 551 -115.62 30.12 -9.10
CA LEU A 551 -116.42 29.14 -8.34
C LEU A 551 -117.11 29.76 -7.11
N THR A 552 -117.58 31.00 -7.24
CA THR A 552 -118.47 31.68 -6.27
C THR A 552 -119.57 32.50 -6.96
N ASP A 553 -120.30 31.91 -7.91
CA ASP A 553 -121.72 32.24 -8.11
C ASP A 553 -122.48 31.11 -8.83
N LYS A 554 -123.70 30.80 -8.36
CA LYS A 554 -124.73 29.89 -8.94
C LYS A 554 -124.34 28.48 -9.39
N HIS A 555 -125.11 27.49 -8.95
CA HIS A 555 -126.29 27.00 -9.71
C HIS A 555 -127.27 26.27 -8.79
N GLN A 556 -128.55 26.29 -9.17
CA GLN A 556 -129.70 25.92 -8.35
C GLN A 556 -130.63 25.04 -9.20
N SER A 557 -131.20 23.96 -8.62
CA SER A 557 -132.26 23.12 -9.22
C SER A 557 -131.89 22.37 -10.52
N ILE A 558 -132.55 21.29 -10.98
CA ILE A 558 -133.64 20.41 -10.50
C ILE A 558 -133.39 19.05 -11.25
N GLU A 559 -133.33 17.88 -10.60
CA GLU A 559 -134.43 16.97 -10.19
C GLU A 559 -135.02 16.11 -11.33
N GLU A 560 -135.28 14.83 -11.03
CA GLU A 560 -136.22 13.90 -11.72
C GLU A 560 -135.97 13.45 -13.19
N ALA A 561 -136.38 12.25 -13.66
CA ALA A 561 -136.97 11.07 -13.01
C ALA A 561 -136.58 9.75 -13.74
N LYS A 562 -136.67 8.62 -13.03
CA LYS A 562 -136.48 7.26 -13.58
C LYS A 562 -137.82 6.62 -13.99
N SER A 563 -138.03 6.26 -15.27
CA SER A 563 -139.11 5.33 -15.65
C SER A 563 -138.98 4.58 -16.99
N VAL A 564 -137.77 4.41 -17.55
CA VAL A 564 -137.53 3.59 -18.78
C VAL A 564 -136.69 2.33 -18.48
N ALA A 565 -136.65 1.91 -17.20
CA ALA A 565 -135.60 1.04 -16.67
C ALA A 565 -135.76 -0.48 -16.90
N MET A 566 -136.82 -0.96 -17.56
CA MET A 566 -137.09 -2.42 -17.66
C MET A 566 -137.02 -3.01 -19.08
N CYS A 567 -137.12 -2.22 -20.15
CA CYS A 567 -136.96 -2.71 -21.53
C CYS A 567 -135.53 -2.54 -22.08
N GLU A 568 -134.73 -1.64 -21.51
CA GLU A 568 -133.31 -1.52 -21.87
C GLU A 568 -132.44 -2.64 -21.29
N MET A 569 -132.85 -3.27 -20.18
CA MET A 569 -131.95 -4.14 -19.42
C MET A 569 -131.62 -5.45 -20.13
N GLU A 570 -132.57 -6.05 -20.88
CA GLU A 570 -132.31 -7.27 -21.66
C GLU A 570 -131.46 -7.00 -22.91
N LYS A 571 -131.65 -5.85 -23.56
CA LYS A 571 -130.80 -5.42 -24.67
C LYS A 571 -129.37 -5.13 -24.19
N LYS A 572 -129.24 -4.37 -23.10
CA LYS A 572 -127.94 -4.11 -22.44
C LYS A 572 -127.28 -5.40 -21.98
N LEU A 573 -128.00 -6.40 -21.46
CA LEU A 573 -127.38 -7.67 -21.04
C LEU A 573 -126.74 -8.45 -22.20
N LYS A 574 -127.30 -8.38 -23.41
CA LYS A 574 -126.72 -9.02 -24.59
C LYS A 574 -125.54 -8.24 -25.15
N GLU A 575 -125.67 -6.92 -25.26
CA GLU A 575 -124.59 -6.02 -25.67
C GLU A 575 -123.40 -6.10 -24.69
N GLU A 576 -123.66 -6.20 -23.38
CA GLU A 576 -122.65 -6.36 -22.33
C GLU A 576 -121.92 -7.72 -22.42
N ARG A 577 -122.60 -8.81 -22.80
CA ARG A 577 -121.93 -10.11 -23.02
C ARG A 577 -120.99 -10.07 -24.22
N GLU A 578 -121.44 -9.51 -25.35
CA GLU A 578 -120.62 -9.38 -26.56
C GLU A 578 -119.47 -8.36 -26.37
N ALA A 579 -119.70 -7.30 -25.58
CA ALA A 579 -118.66 -6.35 -25.18
C ALA A 579 -117.64 -6.99 -24.24
N ARG A 580 -118.09 -7.81 -23.28
CA ARG A 580 -117.24 -8.54 -22.34
C ARG A 580 -116.36 -9.57 -23.03
N GLU A 581 -116.90 -10.36 -23.96
CA GLU A 581 -116.10 -11.32 -24.74
C GLU A 581 -115.03 -10.60 -25.59
N LYS A 582 -115.36 -9.45 -26.18
CA LYS A 582 -114.37 -8.61 -26.88
C LYS A 582 -113.34 -7.96 -25.95
N ALA A 583 -113.73 -7.62 -24.72
CA ALA A 583 -112.84 -7.07 -23.71
C ALA A 583 -111.88 -8.14 -23.18
N GLU A 584 -112.37 -9.34 -22.84
CA GLU A 584 -111.57 -10.47 -22.37
C GLU A 584 -110.56 -10.92 -23.46
N ASN A 585 -110.98 -11.00 -24.72
CA ASN A 585 -110.05 -11.26 -25.84
C ASN A 585 -108.99 -10.15 -26.03
N ARG A 586 -109.35 -8.87 -25.83
CA ARG A 586 -108.38 -7.76 -25.85
C ARG A 586 -107.40 -7.82 -24.68
N VAL A 587 -107.85 -8.18 -23.48
CA VAL A 587 -106.99 -8.35 -22.30
C VAL A 587 -105.97 -9.45 -22.57
N VAL A 588 -106.38 -10.63 -23.04
CA VAL A 588 -105.46 -11.73 -23.38
C VAL A 588 -104.45 -11.32 -24.47
N GLN A 589 -104.87 -10.52 -25.45
CA GLN A 589 -103.97 -10.01 -26.49
C GLN A 589 -102.95 -8.99 -25.96
N ILE A 590 -103.35 -8.14 -25.01
CA ILE A 590 -102.47 -7.19 -24.32
C ILE A 590 -101.52 -7.92 -23.36
N GLU A 591 -101.99 -8.89 -22.58
CA GLU A 591 -101.16 -9.72 -21.71
C GLU A 591 -100.07 -10.46 -22.50
N LYS A 592 -100.42 -10.98 -23.69
CA LYS A 592 -99.43 -11.57 -24.61
C LYS A 592 -98.40 -10.56 -25.12
N GLN A 593 -98.80 -9.30 -25.38
CA GLN A 593 -97.87 -8.23 -25.76
C GLN A 593 -96.97 -7.81 -24.59
N CYS A 594 -97.51 -7.64 -23.38
CA CYS A 594 -96.74 -7.38 -22.17
C CYS A 594 -95.73 -8.50 -21.87
N SER A 595 -96.14 -9.76 -22.04
CA SER A 595 -95.24 -10.90 -21.83
C SER A 595 -94.11 -10.99 -22.86
N MET A 596 -94.31 -10.52 -24.10
CA MET A 596 -93.22 -10.39 -25.08
C MET A 596 -92.29 -9.23 -24.71
N LEU A 597 -92.83 -8.07 -24.33
CA LEU A 597 -92.05 -6.90 -23.89
C LEU A 597 -91.21 -7.20 -22.64
N ASP A 598 -91.69 -8.03 -21.71
CA ASP A 598 -90.91 -8.48 -20.55
C ASP A 598 -89.69 -9.36 -20.93
N VAL A 599 -89.80 -10.13 -22.01
CA VAL A 599 -88.68 -10.93 -22.54
C VAL A 599 -87.67 -10.02 -23.25
N ASP A 600 -88.15 -9.08 -24.07
CA ASP A 600 -87.30 -8.11 -24.77
C ASP A 600 -86.58 -7.17 -23.78
N LEU A 601 -87.26 -6.77 -22.70
CA LEU A 601 -86.69 -5.99 -21.61
C LEU A 601 -85.59 -6.77 -20.88
N LYS A 602 -85.81 -8.05 -20.55
CA LYS A 602 -84.78 -8.91 -19.94
C LYS A 602 -83.57 -9.14 -20.85
N GLN A 603 -83.77 -9.37 -22.14
CA GLN A 603 -82.67 -9.46 -23.10
C GLN A 603 -81.90 -8.15 -23.23
N SER A 604 -82.59 -7.00 -23.17
CA SER A 604 -81.98 -5.68 -23.21
C SER A 604 -81.18 -5.38 -21.94
N GLN A 605 -81.69 -5.77 -20.77
CA GLN A 605 -80.98 -5.69 -19.49
C GLN A 605 -79.70 -6.53 -19.49
N GLN A 606 -79.75 -7.79 -19.93
CA GLN A 606 -78.57 -8.66 -20.05
C GLN A 606 -77.51 -8.10 -21.00
N LYS A 607 -77.92 -7.50 -22.14
CA LYS A 607 -76.98 -6.81 -23.05
C LYS A 607 -76.35 -5.58 -22.39
N LEU A 608 -77.12 -4.80 -21.64
CA LEU A 608 -76.61 -3.61 -20.93
C LEU A 608 -75.61 -4.01 -19.83
N GLU A 609 -75.90 -5.07 -19.09
CA GLU A 609 -75.04 -5.63 -18.04
C GLU A 609 -73.69 -6.08 -18.64
N HIS A 610 -73.72 -6.86 -19.73
CA HIS A 610 -72.50 -7.30 -20.42
C HIS A 610 -71.71 -6.15 -21.08
N LEU A 611 -72.38 -5.12 -21.60
CA LEU A 611 -71.71 -3.90 -22.07
C LEU A 611 -71.07 -3.11 -20.93
N THR A 612 -71.66 -3.13 -19.73
CA THR A 612 -71.12 -2.48 -18.54
C THR A 612 -69.87 -3.21 -18.03
N GLU A 613 -69.90 -4.54 -17.94
CA GLU A 613 -68.72 -5.36 -17.60
C GLU A 613 -67.57 -5.16 -18.60
N ASN A 614 -67.88 -5.11 -19.90
CA ASN A 614 -66.87 -4.81 -20.92
C ASN A 614 -66.31 -3.39 -20.79
N LYS A 615 -67.15 -2.40 -20.46
CA LYS A 615 -66.71 -1.02 -20.21
C LYS A 615 -65.76 -0.95 -19.02
N GLU A 616 -66.12 -1.55 -17.88
CA GLU A 616 -65.29 -1.56 -16.66
C GLU A 616 -63.92 -2.21 -16.93
N ARG A 617 -63.88 -3.34 -17.67
CA ARG A 617 -62.62 -3.97 -18.07
C ARG A 617 -61.74 -3.06 -18.92
N MET A 618 -62.32 -2.37 -19.91
CA MET A 618 -61.57 -1.43 -20.75
C MET A 618 -61.09 -0.20 -19.97
N GLU A 619 -61.87 0.30 -19.00
CA GLU A 619 -61.43 1.39 -18.11
C GLU A 619 -60.24 0.97 -17.23
N ASP A 620 -60.20 -0.27 -16.75
CA ASP A 620 -59.07 -0.80 -15.96
C ASP A 620 -57.84 -1.11 -16.83
N GLU A 621 -58.01 -1.56 -18.07
CA GLU A 621 -56.91 -1.68 -19.04
C GLU A 621 -56.30 -0.28 -19.35
N VAL A 622 -57.13 0.74 -19.58
CA VAL A 622 -56.68 2.14 -19.82
C VAL A 622 -55.95 2.71 -18.60
N LYS A 623 -56.40 2.45 -17.37
CA LYS A 623 -55.67 2.85 -16.15
C LYS A 623 -54.30 2.18 -16.07
N ASN A 624 -54.22 0.87 -16.33
CA ASN A 624 -52.95 0.14 -16.28
C ASN A 624 -51.96 0.63 -17.35
N LEU A 625 -52.42 0.85 -18.59
CA LEU A 625 -51.59 1.43 -19.66
C LEU A 625 -51.15 2.86 -19.35
N SER A 626 -52.00 3.68 -18.72
CA SER A 626 -51.64 5.03 -18.29
C SER A 626 -50.54 5.01 -17.21
N LEU A 627 -50.65 4.10 -16.23
CA LEU A 627 -49.64 3.91 -15.18
C LEU A 627 -48.30 3.42 -15.76
N GLN A 628 -48.31 2.51 -16.74
CA GLN A 628 -47.11 2.08 -17.45
C GLN A 628 -46.46 3.23 -18.24
N LEU A 629 -47.26 4.05 -18.93
CA LEU A 629 -46.77 5.22 -19.66
C LEU A 629 -46.12 6.25 -18.72
N GLU A 630 -46.71 6.49 -17.55
CA GLU A 630 -46.15 7.39 -16.52
C GLU A 630 -44.83 6.84 -15.94
N GLN A 631 -44.75 5.53 -15.69
CA GLN A 631 -43.52 4.87 -15.25
C GLN A 631 -42.40 4.97 -16.29
N GLU A 632 -42.68 4.72 -17.58
CA GLU A 632 -41.67 4.85 -18.65
C GLU A 632 -41.28 6.32 -18.89
N SER A 633 -42.21 7.26 -18.76
CA SER A 633 -41.90 8.70 -18.80
C SER A 633 -40.94 9.11 -17.69
N ASN A 634 -41.15 8.61 -16.47
CA ASN A 634 -40.28 8.89 -15.32
C ASN A 634 -38.90 8.24 -15.47
N LYS A 635 -38.80 7.00 -15.96
CA LYS A 635 -37.52 6.35 -16.29
C LYS A 635 -36.74 7.14 -17.34
N ARG A 636 -37.41 7.59 -18.41
CA ARG A 636 -36.82 8.40 -19.46
C ARG A 636 -36.28 9.73 -18.93
N LEU A 637 -36.98 10.37 -18.00
CA LEU A 637 -36.52 11.61 -17.37
C LEU A 637 -35.27 11.39 -16.51
N LEU A 638 -35.20 10.29 -15.75
CA LEU A 638 -34.00 9.90 -15.00
C LEU A 638 -32.80 9.70 -15.93
N LEU A 639 -32.93 8.85 -16.94
CA LEU A 639 -31.87 8.58 -17.92
C LEU A 639 -31.42 9.84 -18.67
N GLN A 640 -32.34 10.76 -18.96
CA GLN A 640 -32.01 12.05 -19.58
C GLN A 640 -31.23 12.98 -18.65
N ASN A 641 -31.46 12.90 -17.33
CA ASN A 641 -30.69 13.67 -16.34
C ASN A 641 -29.32 13.04 -16.10
N GLU A 642 -29.22 11.72 -15.99
CA GLU A 642 -27.94 10.99 -15.91
C GLU A 642 -27.04 11.28 -17.12
N LEU A 643 -27.60 11.25 -18.33
CA LEU A 643 -26.86 11.58 -19.55
C LEU A 643 -26.33 13.04 -19.56
N LYS A 644 -27.05 13.98 -18.94
CA LYS A 644 -26.58 15.37 -18.78
C LYS A 644 -25.45 15.49 -17.76
N THR A 645 -25.54 14.77 -16.64
CA THR A 645 -24.47 14.74 -15.63
C THR A 645 -23.19 14.14 -16.23
N GLN A 646 -23.29 13.00 -16.91
CA GLN A 646 -22.16 12.37 -17.59
C GLN A 646 -21.56 13.25 -18.70
N ALA A 647 -22.39 14.00 -19.44
CA ALA A 647 -21.89 14.96 -20.43
C ALA A 647 -21.11 16.12 -19.78
N PHE A 648 -21.58 16.62 -18.63
CA PHE A 648 -20.89 17.67 -17.87
C PHE A 648 -19.55 17.17 -17.29
N GLU A 649 -19.53 15.98 -16.71
CA GLU A 649 -18.31 15.32 -16.23
C GLU A 649 -17.30 15.09 -17.37
N ALA A 650 -17.75 14.62 -18.53
CA ALA A 650 -16.89 14.40 -19.70
C ALA A 650 -16.27 15.70 -20.23
N ASP A 651 -16.97 16.84 -20.17
CA ASP A 651 -16.40 18.14 -20.54
C ASP A 651 -15.46 18.71 -19.45
N ASN A 652 -15.74 18.44 -18.17
CA ASN A 652 -14.84 18.81 -17.07
C ASN A 652 -13.51 18.03 -17.15
N LEU A 653 -13.57 16.72 -17.45
CA LEU A 653 -12.41 15.86 -17.69
C LEU A 653 -11.57 16.32 -18.89
N LYS A 654 -12.18 16.80 -19.98
CA LYS A 654 -11.44 17.43 -21.11
C LYS A 654 -10.77 18.74 -20.70
N GLY A 655 -11.31 19.46 -19.73
CA GLY A 655 -10.68 20.64 -19.13
C GLY A 655 -9.40 20.27 -18.39
N LEU A 656 -9.48 19.30 -17.49
CA LEU A 656 -8.36 18.73 -16.74
C LEU A 656 -7.29 18.13 -17.67
N GLU A 657 -7.69 17.40 -18.71
CA GLU A 657 -6.76 16.84 -19.71
C GLU A 657 -5.95 17.93 -20.43
N LYS A 658 -6.56 19.08 -20.74
CA LYS A 658 -5.85 20.23 -21.33
C LYS A 658 -4.89 20.87 -20.33
N GLN A 659 -5.31 21.03 -19.07
CA GLN A 659 -4.46 21.59 -18.02
C GLN A 659 -3.21 20.71 -17.79
N MET A 660 -3.39 19.39 -17.63
CA MET A 660 -2.27 18.47 -17.44
C MET A 660 -1.35 18.41 -18.67
N LYS A 661 -1.88 18.51 -19.90
CA LYS A 661 -1.02 18.66 -21.10
C LYS A 661 -0.21 19.96 -21.07
N GLN A 662 -0.72 21.02 -20.47
CA GLN A 662 0.00 22.28 -20.34
C GLN A 662 1.10 22.19 -19.26
N GLU A 663 0.80 21.55 -18.12
CA GLU A 663 1.76 21.27 -17.04
C GLU A 663 2.87 20.29 -17.47
N ILE A 664 2.55 19.24 -18.24
CA ILE A 664 3.57 18.34 -18.82
C ILE A 664 4.52 19.11 -19.74
N ASN A 665 4.02 20.05 -20.54
CA ASN A 665 4.88 20.85 -21.42
C ASN A 665 5.78 21.83 -20.65
N THR A 666 5.30 22.45 -19.56
CA THR A 666 6.17 23.30 -18.72
C THR A 666 7.20 22.48 -17.96
N LEU A 667 6.85 21.29 -17.47
CA LEU A 667 7.81 20.36 -16.84
C LEU A 667 8.86 19.83 -17.84
N LEU A 668 8.49 19.57 -19.09
CA LEU A 668 9.45 19.18 -20.14
C LEU A 668 10.44 20.31 -20.48
N GLU A 669 9.99 21.56 -20.45
CA GLU A 669 10.87 22.71 -20.70
C GLU A 669 11.77 22.98 -19.49
N ALA A 670 11.26 22.84 -18.25
CA ALA A 670 12.07 22.88 -17.03
C ALA A 670 13.13 21.76 -17.00
N LYS A 671 12.78 20.53 -17.43
CA LYS A 671 13.71 19.41 -17.58
C LYS A 671 14.87 19.75 -18.52
N ARG A 672 14.58 20.38 -19.68
CA ARG A 672 15.62 20.81 -20.63
C ARG A 672 16.58 21.85 -20.05
N LEU A 673 16.07 22.78 -19.25
CA LEU A 673 16.90 23.78 -18.56
C LEU A 673 17.83 23.11 -17.54
N LEU A 674 17.31 22.18 -16.73
CA LEU A 674 18.11 21.41 -15.77
C LEU A 674 19.13 20.48 -16.47
N GLU A 675 18.78 19.85 -17.58
CA GLU A 675 19.72 19.07 -18.41
C GLU A 675 20.87 19.94 -18.95
N PHE A 676 20.59 21.19 -19.32
CA PHE A 676 21.60 22.15 -19.77
C PHE A 676 22.50 22.63 -18.63
N GLU A 677 21.95 22.93 -17.44
CA GLU A 677 22.73 23.27 -16.25
C GLU A 677 23.61 22.11 -15.78
N LEU A 678 23.08 20.88 -15.77
CA LEU A 678 23.83 19.66 -15.47
C LEU A 678 25.01 19.46 -16.43
N ALA A 679 24.82 19.74 -17.73
CA ALA A 679 25.90 19.68 -18.72
C ALA A 679 26.99 20.74 -18.47
N GLN A 680 26.61 21.95 -18.02
CA GLN A 680 27.59 22.99 -17.62
C GLN A 680 28.35 22.59 -16.35
N LEU A 681 27.66 22.13 -15.31
CA LEU A 681 28.27 21.65 -14.07
C LEU A 681 29.21 20.47 -14.32
N THR A 682 28.83 19.52 -15.19
CA THR A 682 29.68 18.39 -15.59
C THR A 682 30.95 18.86 -16.29
N LYS A 683 30.86 19.89 -17.15
CA LYS A 683 32.02 20.48 -17.82
C LYS A 683 32.94 21.20 -16.83
N GLN A 684 32.37 21.91 -15.86
CA GLN A 684 33.12 22.60 -14.80
C GLN A 684 33.81 21.58 -13.86
N TYR A 685 33.11 20.51 -13.49
CA TYR A 685 33.66 19.42 -12.68
C TYR A 685 34.87 18.76 -13.35
N ARG A 686 34.80 18.43 -14.65
CA ARG A 686 35.97 17.91 -15.39
C ARG A 686 37.14 18.90 -15.45
N GLY A 687 36.87 20.20 -15.49
CA GLY A 687 37.90 21.24 -15.39
C GLY A 687 38.60 21.23 -14.02
N ASN A 688 37.80 21.19 -12.95
CA ASN A 688 38.30 21.13 -11.57
C ASN A 688 39.03 19.82 -11.28
N GLU A 689 38.60 18.69 -11.86
CA GLU A 689 39.28 17.39 -11.76
C GLU A 689 40.67 17.44 -12.42
N GLY A 690 40.80 18.13 -13.56
CA GLY A 690 42.09 18.39 -14.19
C GLY A 690 43.04 19.20 -13.29
N GLN A 691 42.53 20.28 -12.68
CA GLN A 691 43.31 21.10 -11.73
C GLN A 691 43.69 20.34 -10.45
N MET A 692 42.79 19.53 -9.91
CA MET A 692 43.08 18.65 -8.77
C MET A 692 44.21 17.67 -9.11
N ARG A 693 44.19 17.07 -10.30
CA ARG A 693 45.23 16.13 -10.75
C ARG A 693 46.57 16.83 -10.92
N GLU A 694 46.59 18.03 -11.51
CA GLU A 694 47.80 18.84 -11.67
C GLU A 694 48.39 19.30 -10.32
N LEU A 695 47.55 19.65 -9.33
CA LEU A 695 47.98 19.91 -7.95
C LEU A 695 48.47 18.66 -7.22
N GLN A 696 47.91 17.49 -7.53
CA GLN A 696 48.30 16.21 -6.94
C GLN A 696 49.67 15.75 -7.48
N ASP A 697 49.91 15.91 -8.78
CA ASP A 697 51.22 15.68 -9.41
C ASP A 697 52.29 16.64 -8.86
N GLN A 698 51.94 17.92 -8.63
CA GLN A 698 52.81 18.89 -7.95
C GLN A 698 53.14 18.49 -6.51
N LEU A 699 52.15 17.98 -5.76
CA LEU A 699 52.35 17.53 -4.38
C LEU A 699 53.23 16.27 -4.31
N GLU A 700 53.07 15.31 -5.23
CA GLU A 700 53.96 14.15 -5.33
C GLU A 700 55.39 14.58 -5.68
N ALA A 701 55.57 15.55 -6.58
CA ALA A 701 56.87 16.13 -6.89
C ALA A 701 57.52 16.80 -5.65
N GLU A 702 56.78 17.63 -4.90
CA GLU A 702 57.29 18.21 -3.65
C GLU A 702 57.64 17.15 -2.59
N GLN A 703 56.85 16.08 -2.46
CA GLN A 703 57.15 14.99 -1.53
C GLN A 703 58.42 14.23 -1.95
N TYR A 704 58.64 14.04 -3.25
CA TYR A 704 59.88 13.46 -3.78
C TYR A 704 61.09 14.36 -3.48
N PHE A 705 61.02 15.67 -3.76
CA PHE A 705 62.08 16.61 -3.43
C PHE A 705 62.32 16.73 -1.92
N SER A 706 61.27 16.76 -1.09
CA SER A 706 61.37 16.75 0.38
C SER A 706 62.14 15.52 0.89
N THR A 707 61.91 14.36 0.27
CA THR A 707 62.59 13.10 0.60
C THR A 707 64.07 13.14 0.17
N LEU A 708 64.35 13.71 -1.01
CA LEU A 708 65.72 13.93 -1.48
C LEU A 708 66.50 14.88 -0.54
N TYR A 709 65.91 16.03 -0.18
CA TYR A 709 66.54 16.98 0.75
C TYR A 709 66.74 16.38 2.15
N LYS A 710 65.81 15.56 2.66
CA LYS A 710 65.99 14.84 3.93
C LYS A 710 67.17 13.85 3.86
N THR A 711 67.34 13.17 2.73
CA THR A 711 68.47 12.25 2.51
C THR A 711 69.79 13.02 2.44
N GLN A 712 69.83 14.10 1.66
CA GLN A 712 71.01 14.96 1.53
C GLN A 712 71.41 15.65 2.86
N VAL A 713 70.43 16.06 3.67
CA VAL A 713 70.67 16.58 5.04
C VAL A 713 71.16 15.47 5.99
N LYS A 714 70.77 14.21 5.78
CA LYS A 714 71.29 13.07 6.58
C LYS A 714 72.74 12.76 6.21
N GLU A 715 73.06 12.70 4.92
CA GLU A 715 74.43 12.51 4.41
C GLU A 715 75.36 13.63 4.90
N LEU A 716 74.95 14.90 4.76
CA LEU A 716 75.71 16.04 5.28
C LEU A 716 75.87 16.01 6.81
N LYS A 717 74.90 15.49 7.56
CA LYS A 717 75.05 15.30 9.02
C LYS A 717 76.06 14.20 9.34
N GLU A 718 76.02 13.07 8.64
CA GLU A 718 76.98 11.97 8.82
C GLU A 718 78.42 12.43 8.46
N GLU A 719 78.58 13.21 7.38
CA GLU A 719 79.85 13.83 6.97
C GLU A 719 80.35 14.89 7.97
N ILE A 720 79.44 15.69 8.55
CA ILE A 720 79.77 16.63 9.64
C ILE A 720 80.15 15.89 10.92
N GLU A 721 79.47 14.79 11.28
CA GLU A 721 79.85 13.97 12.43
C GLU A 721 81.21 13.29 12.24
N GLU A 722 81.54 12.86 11.02
CA GLU A 722 82.85 12.30 10.69
C GLU A 722 83.95 13.36 10.72
N LYS A 723 83.74 14.54 10.11
CA LYS A 723 84.63 15.71 10.27
C LYS A 723 84.76 16.15 11.72
N ASN A 724 83.71 16.06 12.53
CA ASN A 724 83.78 16.37 13.96
C ASN A 724 84.57 15.31 14.74
N ARG A 725 84.52 14.03 14.36
CA ARG A 725 85.38 12.97 14.92
C ARG A 725 86.85 13.17 14.54
N GLU A 726 87.15 13.58 13.31
CA GLU A 726 88.51 13.95 12.89
C GLU A 726 88.98 15.23 13.61
N ASN A 727 88.17 16.28 13.64
CA ASN A 727 88.48 17.52 14.34
C ASN A 727 88.65 17.31 15.84
N LEU A 728 87.93 16.39 16.48
CA LEU A 728 88.12 16.09 17.90
C LEU A 728 89.50 15.46 18.16
N LYS A 729 89.96 14.55 17.30
CA LYS A 729 91.35 14.03 17.34
C LYS A 729 92.35 15.16 17.11
N LYS A 730 92.11 16.01 16.10
CA LYS A 730 92.99 17.11 15.73
C LYS A 730 93.06 18.22 16.79
N ILE A 731 91.95 18.48 17.48
CA ILE A 731 91.89 19.36 18.65
C ILE A 731 92.68 18.76 19.81
N GLN A 732 92.66 17.44 20.00
CA GLN A 732 93.44 16.78 21.04
C GLN A 732 94.95 16.77 20.74
N GLU A 733 95.34 16.69 19.47
CA GLU A 733 96.72 16.93 19.00
C GLU A 733 97.12 18.41 19.17
N LEU A 734 96.28 19.33 18.71
CA LEU A 734 96.50 20.78 18.81
C LEU A 734 96.42 21.31 20.26
N GLN A 735 95.77 20.60 21.19
CA GLN A 735 95.79 20.94 22.62
C GLN A 735 97.15 20.65 23.24
N ASN A 736 97.80 19.55 22.86
CA ASN A 736 99.18 19.27 23.24
C ASN A 736 100.14 20.30 22.64
N GLU A 737 99.95 20.71 21.37
CA GLU A 737 100.74 21.81 20.77
C GLU A 737 100.43 23.17 21.40
N LYS A 738 99.18 23.43 21.81
CA LYS A 738 98.76 24.68 22.46
C LYS A 738 99.37 24.83 23.84
N GLU A 739 99.56 23.78 24.63
CA GLU A 739 100.32 23.89 25.89
C GLU A 739 101.78 24.29 25.65
N THR A 740 102.39 23.86 24.53
CA THR A 740 103.74 24.30 24.11
C THR A 740 103.81 25.66 23.42
N LEU A 741 102.70 26.18 22.86
CA LEU A 741 102.65 27.49 22.18
C LEU A 741 102.04 28.61 23.04
N ALA A 742 101.21 28.29 24.04
CA ALA A 742 100.69 29.27 25.00
C ALA A 742 101.80 29.88 25.86
N THR A 743 102.92 29.17 26.05
CA THR A 743 104.15 29.70 26.66
C THR A 743 104.95 30.62 25.72
N GLN A 744 104.53 30.79 24.45
CA GLN A 744 105.17 31.67 23.46
C GLN A 744 104.26 32.83 22.99
N LEU A 745 102.93 32.70 23.08
CA LEU A 745 101.99 33.71 22.57
C LEU A 745 101.73 34.88 23.54
N ASP A 746 102.02 34.73 24.83
CA ASP A 746 101.87 35.78 25.86
C ASP A 746 102.74 37.05 25.59
N LEU A 747 103.58 37.00 24.55
CA LEU A 747 104.48 38.08 24.12
C LEU A 747 104.00 38.87 22.87
N ALA A 748 102.96 38.42 22.16
CA ALA A 748 102.81 38.74 20.73
C ALA A 748 101.61 39.64 20.34
N GLU A 749 100.46 39.55 21.02
CA GLU A 749 99.21 40.18 20.54
C GLU A 749 98.93 41.58 21.10
N THR A 750 99.99 42.29 21.51
CA THR A 750 99.98 43.74 21.73
C THR A 750 100.13 44.50 20.40
N LYS A 751 99.41 44.09 19.33
CA LYS A 751 99.48 44.75 18.02
C LYS A 751 98.34 44.35 17.07
N ALA A 752 98.05 45.26 16.14
CA ALA A 752 97.17 45.10 14.96
C ALA A 752 95.65 45.30 15.18
N GLU A 753 95.29 46.48 15.68
CA GLU A 753 94.18 47.24 15.08
C GLU A 753 94.48 47.54 13.58
N SER A 754 93.43 47.85 12.80
CA SER A 754 93.34 48.15 11.34
C SER A 754 92.73 47.02 10.48
N GLU A 755 91.84 47.26 9.50
CA GLU A 755 91.16 48.50 9.09
C GLU A 755 89.84 48.16 8.35
N GLN A 756 88.75 48.84 8.72
CA GLN A 756 88.00 49.75 7.83
C GLN A 756 87.58 49.26 6.42
N LEU A 757 86.44 48.55 6.29
CA LEU A 757 85.73 48.42 5.00
C LEU A 757 84.22 48.13 5.09
N ALA A 758 83.39 49.10 5.51
CA ALA A 758 81.91 49.02 5.35
C ALA A 758 81.19 50.37 5.61
N ARG A 759 81.48 51.44 4.86
CA ARG A 759 80.83 52.75 5.04
C ARG A 759 80.11 53.31 3.80
N GLY A 760 79.80 52.46 2.82
CA GLY A 760 79.27 52.87 1.51
C GLY A 760 77.90 52.29 1.10
N LEU A 761 77.22 51.51 1.94
CA LEU A 761 75.96 50.81 1.57
C LEU A 761 74.74 51.20 2.43
N LEU A 762 74.86 52.19 3.31
CA LEU A 762 73.79 52.61 4.22
C LEU A 762 72.93 53.78 3.72
N GLU A 763 73.27 54.38 2.57
CA GLU A 763 72.58 55.58 2.07
C GLU A 763 71.50 55.31 0.99
N GLU A 764 71.49 54.13 0.34
CA GLU A 764 70.48 53.80 -0.68
C GLU A 764 69.11 53.37 -0.09
N GLN A 765 69.08 52.69 1.07
CA GLN A 765 67.84 52.11 1.62
C GLN A 765 66.82 53.14 2.16
N TYR A 766 67.21 54.42 2.33
CA TYR A 766 66.33 55.43 2.93
C TYR A 766 65.35 56.09 1.95
N PHE A 767 65.63 56.03 0.63
CA PHE A 767 64.84 56.76 -0.37
C PHE A 767 63.57 56.01 -0.80
N GLU A 768 63.62 54.69 -0.97
CA GLU A 768 62.52 53.90 -1.54
C GLU A 768 61.28 53.83 -0.63
N LEU A 769 61.49 53.64 0.68
CA LEU A 769 60.43 53.59 1.71
C LEU A 769 59.54 54.85 1.76
N THR A 770 60.01 55.99 1.25
CA THR A 770 59.27 57.26 1.31
C THR A 770 58.27 57.43 0.14
N GLN A 771 58.42 56.70 -0.97
CA GLN A 771 57.51 56.77 -2.12
C GLN A 771 56.22 55.94 -1.92
N GLU A 772 56.32 54.80 -1.25
CA GLU A 772 55.23 53.80 -1.23
C GLU A 772 54.04 54.23 -0.36
N SER A 773 54.33 54.86 0.79
CA SER A 773 53.33 55.42 1.72
C SER A 773 52.34 56.40 1.07
N LYS A 774 52.79 57.20 0.08
CA LYS A 774 51.92 58.18 -0.61
C LYS A 774 50.90 57.55 -1.57
N LYS A 775 51.14 56.34 -2.10
CA LYS A 775 50.22 55.68 -3.05
C LYS A 775 49.07 54.94 -2.35
N ALA A 776 49.29 54.42 -1.14
CA ALA A 776 48.24 53.78 -0.35
C ALA A 776 47.11 54.76 0.04
N ALA A 777 47.48 55.99 0.40
CA ALA A 777 46.55 57.00 0.92
C ALA A 777 45.56 57.60 -0.11
N SER A 778 45.66 57.30 -1.41
CA SER A 778 44.67 57.75 -2.40
C SER A 778 43.58 56.71 -2.66
N ARG A 779 43.88 55.41 -2.59
CA ARG A 779 42.92 54.33 -2.86
C ARG A 779 41.79 54.28 -1.82
N ASN A 780 42.15 54.34 -0.53
CA ASN A 780 41.18 54.33 0.57
C ASN A 780 40.20 55.53 0.56
N ARG A 781 40.47 56.62 -0.18
CA ARG A 781 39.54 57.75 -0.28
C ARG A 781 38.45 57.54 -1.32
N GLN A 782 38.75 56.84 -2.42
CA GLN A 782 37.76 56.55 -3.45
C GLN A 782 36.73 55.51 -2.95
N GLU A 783 37.22 54.48 -2.25
CA GLU A 783 36.40 53.34 -1.80
C GLU A 783 35.39 53.68 -0.69
N ILE A 784 35.54 54.83 -0.02
CA ILE A 784 34.57 55.34 0.95
C ILE A 784 33.39 56.02 0.23
N THR A 785 33.68 56.84 -0.80
CA THR A 785 32.66 57.58 -1.55
C THR A 785 31.69 56.66 -2.29
N ASP A 786 32.18 55.54 -2.84
CA ASP A 786 31.34 54.56 -3.54
C ASP A 786 30.40 53.79 -2.57
N LYS A 787 30.81 53.64 -1.30
CA LYS A 787 29.99 53.00 -0.26
C LYS A 787 28.86 53.92 0.22
N ASP A 788 29.15 55.20 0.44
CA ASP A 788 28.13 56.19 0.83
C ASP A 788 27.00 56.30 -0.23
N HIS A 789 27.35 56.32 -1.53
CA HIS A 789 26.37 56.32 -2.62
C HIS A 789 25.49 55.04 -2.66
N THR A 790 26.01 53.92 -2.17
CA THR A 790 25.25 52.66 -2.10
C THR A 790 24.26 52.68 -0.94
N VAL A 791 24.63 53.28 0.20
CA VAL A 791 23.75 53.42 1.38
C VAL A 791 22.51 54.25 1.05
N SER A 792 22.66 55.45 0.46
CA SER A 792 21.51 56.31 0.15
C SER A 792 20.49 55.67 -0.80
N ARG A 793 20.93 54.82 -1.74
CA ARG A 793 20.03 54.06 -2.63
C ARG A 793 19.20 53.00 -1.90
N LEU A 794 19.77 52.39 -0.85
CA LEU A 794 19.07 51.41 -0.03
C LEU A 794 18.05 52.09 0.90
N GLU A 795 18.38 53.29 1.41
CA GLU A 795 17.46 54.10 2.22
C GLU A 795 16.22 54.55 1.43
N GLU A 796 16.38 55.02 0.19
CA GLU A 796 15.24 55.35 -0.70
C GLU A 796 14.35 54.14 -1.00
N SER A 797 14.96 52.97 -1.26
CA SER A 797 14.23 51.73 -1.50
C SER A 797 13.43 51.26 -0.27
N ASN A 798 14.01 51.40 0.93
CA ASN A 798 13.35 51.02 2.17
C ASN A 798 12.16 51.96 2.48
N SER A 799 12.27 53.25 2.14
CA SER A 799 11.19 54.23 2.27
C SER A 799 9.96 53.92 1.39
N MET A 800 10.18 53.40 0.18
CA MET A 800 9.08 52.95 -0.70
C MET A 800 8.40 51.68 -0.16
N LEU A 801 9.18 50.64 0.18
CA LEU A 801 8.64 49.38 0.71
C LEU A 801 7.83 49.55 2.00
N THR A 802 8.17 50.56 2.82
CA THR A 802 7.39 50.90 4.02
C THR A 802 5.99 51.42 3.68
N LYS A 803 5.86 52.24 2.62
CA LYS A 803 4.56 52.80 2.18
C LYS A 803 3.65 51.72 1.57
N ASP A 804 4.22 50.81 0.80
CA ASP A 804 3.45 49.72 0.18
C ASP A 804 2.90 48.75 1.24
N ASN A 805 3.67 48.46 2.29
CA ASN A 805 3.19 47.69 3.45
C ASN A 805 2.01 48.36 4.17
N GLU A 806 2.04 49.69 4.32
CA GLU A 806 0.97 50.44 4.99
C GLU A 806 -0.32 50.53 4.14
N LEU A 807 -0.18 50.49 2.81
CA LEU A 807 -1.29 50.34 1.86
C LEU A 807 -1.92 48.95 1.94
N LEU A 808 -1.10 47.89 1.85
CA LEU A 808 -1.55 46.50 1.95
C LEU A 808 -2.22 46.19 3.29
N ARG A 809 -1.76 46.80 4.39
CA ARG A 809 -2.39 46.63 5.71
C ARG A 809 -3.83 47.16 5.73
N LYS A 810 -4.11 48.29 5.06
CA LYS A 810 -5.47 48.85 4.95
C LYS A 810 -6.39 47.98 4.10
N GLU A 811 -5.92 47.45 2.98
CA GLU A 811 -6.72 46.52 2.17
C GLU A 811 -7.06 45.23 2.94
N ASN A 812 -6.11 44.73 3.74
CA ASN A 812 -6.31 43.53 4.55
C ASN A 812 -7.30 43.76 5.72
N GLU A 813 -7.24 44.94 6.36
CA GLU A 813 -8.25 45.40 7.33
C GLU A 813 -9.66 45.48 6.68
N GLU A 814 -9.79 46.06 5.47
CA GLU A 814 -11.06 46.11 4.75
C GLU A 814 -11.62 44.74 4.32
N LEU A 815 -10.76 43.82 3.88
CA LEU A 815 -11.17 42.46 3.49
C LEU A 815 -11.64 41.65 4.69
N THR A 816 -10.97 41.79 5.84
CA THR A 816 -11.36 41.15 7.11
C THR A 816 -12.76 41.61 7.54
N ASP A 817 -13.06 42.90 7.43
CA ASP A 817 -14.38 43.47 7.76
C ASP A 817 -15.48 43.14 6.73
N LYS A 818 -15.12 42.74 5.50
CA LYS A 818 -16.06 42.18 4.51
C LYS A 818 -16.39 40.72 4.84
N MET A 819 -15.38 39.92 5.23
CA MET A 819 -15.58 38.52 5.61
C MET A 819 -16.49 38.37 6.83
N LYS A 820 -16.26 39.12 7.92
CA LYS A 820 -17.13 39.06 9.11
C LYS A 820 -18.60 39.34 8.81
N ARG A 821 -18.88 40.32 7.95
CA ARG A 821 -20.25 40.66 7.54
C ARG A 821 -20.91 39.52 6.74
N ALA A 822 -20.16 38.85 5.86
CA ALA A 822 -20.66 37.68 5.14
C ALA A 822 -20.92 36.48 6.06
N GLU A 823 -20.07 36.24 7.07
CA GLU A 823 -20.27 35.19 8.07
C GLU A 823 -21.52 35.43 8.94
N GLU A 824 -21.73 36.67 9.41
CA GLU A 824 -22.92 37.03 10.19
C GLU A 824 -24.22 36.88 9.37
N GLU A 825 -24.22 37.30 8.10
CA GLU A 825 -25.37 37.18 7.22
C GLU A 825 -25.70 35.72 6.86
N TYR A 826 -24.67 34.89 6.64
CA TYR A 826 -24.83 33.44 6.43
C TYR A 826 -25.38 32.74 7.67
N LYS A 827 -24.88 33.10 8.86
CA LYS A 827 -25.33 32.54 10.14
C LYS A 827 -26.81 32.81 10.39
N LEU A 828 -27.28 34.04 10.14
CA LEU A 828 -28.69 34.41 10.26
C LEU A 828 -29.60 33.61 9.33
N LYS A 829 -29.22 33.45 8.04
CA LYS A 829 -29.98 32.62 7.08
C LYS A 829 -30.08 31.16 7.52
N LYS A 830 -28.99 30.57 7.99
CA LYS A 830 -28.96 29.18 8.47
C LYS A 830 -29.81 28.98 9.73
N GLU A 831 -29.88 29.97 10.62
CA GLU A 831 -30.73 29.96 11.81
C GLU A 831 -32.23 30.05 11.44
N GLU A 832 -32.57 30.84 10.41
CA GLU A 832 -33.93 30.95 9.87
C GLU A 832 -34.40 29.63 9.21
N GLU A 833 -33.55 28.99 8.38
CA GLU A 833 -33.84 27.68 7.79
C GLU A 833 -34.06 26.58 8.85
N ILE A 834 -33.21 26.50 9.87
CA ILE A 834 -33.34 25.54 10.97
C ILE A 834 -34.65 25.74 11.74
N ASN A 835 -35.06 26.99 11.97
CA ASN A 835 -36.33 27.29 12.65
C ASN A 835 -37.55 26.93 11.78
N ASN A 836 -37.49 27.16 10.47
CA ASN A 836 -38.54 26.74 9.53
C ASN A 836 -38.67 25.20 9.47
N LEU A 837 -37.55 24.48 9.45
CA LEU A 837 -37.52 23.00 9.51
C LEU A 837 -38.10 22.47 10.82
N LYS A 838 -37.76 23.05 11.98
CA LYS A 838 -38.37 22.70 13.27
C LYS A 838 -39.89 22.87 13.27
N ALA A 839 -40.38 24.01 12.79
CA ALA A 839 -41.82 24.27 12.70
C ALA A 839 -42.55 23.27 11.79
N ALA A 840 -41.93 22.84 10.68
CA ALA A 840 -42.48 21.81 9.80
C ALA A 840 -42.54 20.43 10.47
N PHE A 841 -41.48 20.01 11.17
CA PHE A 841 -41.48 18.73 11.89
C PHE A 841 -42.48 18.71 13.06
N GLU A 842 -42.60 19.81 13.81
CA GLU A 842 -43.54 19.90 14.94
C GLU A 842 -45.01 19.85 14.47
N LYS A 843 -45.30 20.41 13.29
CA LYS A 843 -46.60 20.27 12.60
C LYS A 843 -46.88 18.83 12.14
N ASN A 844 -45.87 18.13 11.62
CA ASN A 844 -45.98 16.72 11.22
C ASN A 844 -46.20 15.80 12.44
N ILE A 845 -45.46 16.02 13.54
CA ILE A 845 -45.64 15.27 14.79
C ILE A 845 -47.05 15.45 15.35
N ASN A 846 -47.60 16.67 15.33
CA ASN A 846 -48.96 16.94 15.81
C ASN A 846 -50.05 16.31 14.93
N THR A 847 -49.86 16.23 13.61
CA THR A 847 -50.80 15.53 12.72
C THR A 847 -50.75 14.01 12.94
N GLU A 848 -49.57 13.43 13.05
CA GLU A 848 -49.36 12.00 13.35
C GLU A 848 -49.96 11.60 14.72
N ARG A 849 -49.74 12.42 15.76
CA ARG A 849 -50.34 12.27 17.10
C ARG A 849 -51.87 12.37 17.06
N THR A 850 -52.42 13.23 16.20
CA THR A 850 -53.88 13.37 16.02
C THR A 850 -54.47 12.12 15.34
N LEU A 851 -53.83 11.61 14.28
CA LEU A 851 -54.25 10.38 13.58
C LEU A 851 -54.20 9.16 14.50
N LYS A 852 -53.14 9.00 15.30
CA LYS A 852 -53.06 7.94 16.34
C LYS A 852 -54.18 8.06 17.38
N THR A 853 -54.49 9.27 17.83
CA THR A 853 -55.59 9.51 18.78
C THR A 853 -56.95 9.13 18.15
N GLN A 854 -57.18 9.46 16.88
CA GLN A 854 -58.39 9.06 16.16
C GLN A 854 -58.48 7.53 16.00
N ALA A 855 -57.38 6.85 15.66
CA ALA A 855 -57.33 5.39 15.55
C ALA A 855 -57.64 4.69 16.89
N VAL A 856 -57.05 5.16 17.99
CA VAL A 856 -57.30 4.66 19.35
C VAL A 856 -58.75 4.87 19.77
N ASN A 857 -59.33 6.05 19.51
CA ASN A 857 -60.74 6.32 19.82
C ASN A 857 -61.70 5.42 19.01
N LYS A 858 -61.37 5.14 17.73
CA LYS A 858 -62.17 4.26 16.87
C LYS A 858 -62.08 2.79 17.30
N LEU A 859 -60.93 2.35 17.79
CA LEU A 859 -60.76 1.05 18.46
C LEU A 859 -61.57 0.96 19.76
N ALA A 860 -61.55 2.00 20.60
CA ALA A 860 -62.36 2.06 21.82
C ALA A 860 -63.88 2.06 21.53
N GLU A 861 -64.31 2.67 20.43
CA GLU A 861 -65.71 2.62 19.98
C GLU A 861 -66.13 1.20 19.56
N ILE A 862 -65.26 0.48 18.84
CA ILE A 862 -65.48 -0.91 18.44
C ILE A 862 -65.53 -1.84 19.66
N MET A 863 -64.64 -1.65 20.64
CA MET A 863 -64.59 -2.46 21.86
C MET A 863 -65.79 -2.24 22.79
N ASN A 864 -66.43 -1.07 22.77
CA ASN A 864 -67.57 -0.75 23.64
C ASN A 864 -68.95 -1.16 23.09
N ARG A 865 -69.04 -1.72 21.87
CA ARG A 865 -70.30 -2.26 21.33
C ARG A 865 -70.66 -3.61 21.95
N LYS A 866 -71.09 -3.60 23.21
CA LYS A 866 -71.87 -4.68 23.82
C LYS A 866 -73.27 -4.71 23.20
N ASP A 867 -73.47 -5.55 22.19
CA ASP A 867 -74.65 -6.45 22.09
C ASP A 867 -74.62 -7.22 20.78
N PHE A 868 -74.40 -8.54 20.86
CA PHE A 868 -75.00 -9.51 19.94
C PHE A 868 -75.05 -10.89 20.62
N LYS A 869 -76.20 -11.20 21.23
CA LYS A 869 -76.54 -12.58 21.60
C LYS A 869 -76.72 -13.38 20.31
N ILE A 870 -75.85 -14.35 20.06
CA ILE A 870 -76.00 -15.28 18.94
C ILE A 870 -76.90 -16.42 19.39
N ASP A 871 -78.13 -16.43 18.87
CA ASP A 871 -79.05 -17.54 19.04
C ASP A 871 -78.66 -18.72 18.12
N ARG A 872 -78.83 -19.95 18.60
CA ARG A 872 -78.34 -21.15 17.91
C ARG A 872 -79.31 -21.59 16.80
N LYS A 873 -79.02 -21.26 15.52
CA LYS A 873 -79.35 -22.11 14.35
C LYS A 873 -78.72 -21.63 13.02
N LYS A 874 -78.10 -22.57 12.30
CA LYS A 874 -77.71 -22.54 10.87
C LYS A 874 -76.91 -21.31 10.39
N ALA A 875 -75.59 -21.35 10.54
CA ALA A 875 -74.67 -20.52 9.74
C ALA A 875 -74.60 -21.05 8.28
N ASN A 876 -74.75 -20.16 7.29
CA ASN A 876 -74.71 -20.51 5.88
C ASN A 876 -73.26 -20.58 5.36
N THR A 877 -72.91 -21.61 4.58
CA THR A 877 -71.53 -21.89 4.14
C THR A 877 -70.96 -20.80 3.21
N GLN A 878 -71.82 -19.94 2.67
CA GLN A 878 -71.46 -18.84 1.77
C GLN A 878 -70.85 -17.63 2.50
N ASP A 879 -71.29 -17.33 3.73
CA ASP A 879 -70.78 -16.19 4.50
C ASP A 879 -69.37 -16.44 5.07
N LEU A 880 -69.05 -17.70 5.39
CA LEU A 880 -67.71 -18.09 5.83
C LEU A 880 -66.69 -17.85 4.71
N ARG A 881 -67.02 -18.24 3.47
CA ARG A 881 -66.18 -18.01 2.28
C ARG A 881 -66.03 -16.53 1.92
N LYS A 882 -67.04 -15.70 2.17
CA LYS A 882 -66.91 -14.23 2.05
C LYS A 882 -65.91 -13.70 3.07
N LYS A 883 -66.05 -14.07 4.35
CA LYS A 883 -65.13 -13.64 5.41
C LYS A 883 -63.69 -14.15 5.22
N GLU A 884 -63.48 -15.35 4.68
CA GLU A 884 -62.13 -15.82 4.31
C GLU A 884 -61.51 -15.01 3.17
N LYS A 885 -62.27 -14.64 2.13
CA LYS A 885 -61.78 -13.73 1.08
C LYS A 885 -61.43 -12.35 1.64
N GLU A 886 -62.28 -11.82 2.52
CA GLU A 886 -62.07 -10.53 3.17
C GLU A 886 -60.84 -10.55 4.09
N ASN A 887 -60.65 -11.62 4.87
CA ASN A 887 -59.49 -11.80 5.73
C ASN A 887 -58.18 -11.94 4.93
N ARG A 888 -58.18 -12.70 3.83
CA ARG A 888 -57.03 -12.78 2.91
C ARG A 888 -56.72 -11.44 2.24
N LYS A 889 -57.74 -10.64 1.89
CA LYS A 889 -57.54 -9.29 1.35
C LYS A 889 -56.89 -8.37 2.39
N LEU A 890 -57.39 -8.38 3.63
CA LEU A 890 -56.82 -7.62 4.74
C LEU A 890 -55.41 -8.06 5.11
N GLN A 891 -55.08 -9.36 5.00
CA GLN A 891 -53.69 -9.84 5.14
C GLN A 891 -52.78 -9.35 4.01
N LEU A 892 -53.28 -9.27 2.77
CA LEU A 892 -52.52 -8.74 1.64
C LEU A 892 -52.24 -7.24 1.79
N GLU A 893 -53.27 -6.47 2.19
CA GLU A 893 -53.16 -5.04 2.49
C GLU A 893 -52.19 -4.79 3.66
N LEU A 894 -52.27 -5.59 4.73
CA LEU A 894 -51.35 -5.51 5.87
C LEU A 894 -49.89 -5.82 5.47
N ASN A 895 -49.67 -6.81 4.60
CA ASN A 895 -48.34 -7.12 4.09
C ASN A 895 -47.81 -6.00 3.20
N GLN A 896 -48.62 -5.43 2.32
CA GLN A 896 -48.22 -4.27 1.49
C GLN A 896 -47.85 -3.04 2.34
N GLU A 897 -48.61 -2.73 3.40
CA GLU A 897 -48.26 -1.63 4.31
C GLU A 897 -46.98 -1.94 5.11
N ARG A 898 -46.75 -3.20 5.50
CA ARG A 898 -45.50 -3.62 6.14
C ARG A 898 -44.30 -3.49 5.20
N GLU A 899 -44.48 -3.79 3.92
CA GLU A 899 -43.45 -3.69 2.89
C GLU A 899 -43.10 -2.22 2.58
N LYS A 900 -44.11 -1.33 2.48
CA LYS A 900 -43.90 0.13 2.40
C LYS A 900 -43.19 0.69 3.63
N PHE A 901 -43.57 0.23 4.82
CA PHE A 901 -42.91 0.66 6.06
C PHE A 901 -41.44 0.21 6.11
N ASN A 902 -41.15 -1.02 5.70
CA ASN A 902 -39.77 -1.51 5.57
C ASN A 902 -38.96 -0.69 4.55
N GLN A 903 -39.53 -0.35 3.39
CA GLN A 903 -38.89 0.52 2.40
C GLN A 903 -38.62 1.94 2.96
N MET A 904 -39.54 2.49 3.75
CA MET A 904 -39.35 3.78 4.43
C MET A 904 -38.24 3.72 5.48
N VAL A 905 -38.16 2.63 6.26
CA VAL A 905 -37.07 2.40 7.23
C VAL A 905 -35.72 2.28 6.51
N VAL A 906 -35.63 1.51 5.42
CA VAL A 906 -34.39 1.41 4.62
C VAL A 906 -33.98 2.75 4.04
N LYS A 907 -34.95 3.55 3.54
CA LYS A 907 -34.67 4.90 3.03
C LYS A 907 -34.12 5.83 4.12
N HIS A 908 -34.77 5.89 5.29
CA HIS A 908 -34.30 6.73 6.39
C HIS A 908 -33.00 6.24 7.01
N GLN A 909 -32.73 4.92 7.00
CA GLN A 909 -31.43 4.38 7.39
C GLN A 909 -30.33 4.80 6.42
N LYS A 910 -30.60 4.83 5.11
CA LYS A 910 -29.67 5.36 4.11
C LYS A 910 -29.43 6.87 4.32
N GLU A 911 -30.49 7.66 4.48
CA GLU A 911 -30.38 9.10 4.75
C GLU A 911 -29.58 9.41 6.04
N LEU A 912 -29.73 8.58 7.08
CA LEU A 912 -28.90 8.67 8.29
C LEU A 912 -27.42 8.37 7.99
N ASN A 913 -27.13 7.29 7.28
CA ASN A 913 -25.76 6.92 6.92
C ASN A 913 -25.09 8.00 6.05
N ASP A 914 -25.82 8.55 5.06
CA ASP A 914 -25.33 9.61 4.17
C ASP A 914 -25.03 10.91 4.96
N MET A 915 -25.90 11.32 5.89
CA MET A 915 -25.63 12.45 6.80
C MET A 915 -24.46 12.18 7.77
N GLN A 916 -24.28 10.93 8.18
CA GLN A 916 -23.22 10.54 9.12
C GLN A 916 -21.85 10.49 8.42
N ALA A 917 -21.79 10.14 7.14
CA ALA A 917 -20.61 10.28 6.29
C ALA A 917 -20.23 11.77 6.11
N GLN A 918 -21.19 12.64 5.78
CA GLN A 918 -20.95 14.09 5.67
C GLN A 918 -20.44 14.70 6.98
N LEU A 919 -20.94 14.25 8.13
CA LEU A 919 -20.46 14.70 9.43
C LEU A 919 -19.00 14.31 9.70
N VAL A 920 -18.55 13.16 9.19
CA VAL A 920 -17.13 12.74 9.27
C VAL A 920 -16.27 13.58 8.33
N GLU A 921 -16.71 13.84 7.10
CA GLU A 921 -16.01 14.67 6.12
C GLU A 921 -15.84 16.14 6.57
N GLU A 922 -16.87 16.72 7.21
CA GLU A 922 -16.79 18.04 7.86
C GLU A 922 -15.87 18.02 9.09
N CYS A 923 -15.82 16.92 9.84
CA CYS A 923 -14.95 16.78 11.01
C CYS A 923 -13.47 16.71 10.62
N THR A 924 -13.13 15.96 9.56
CA THR A 924 -11.76 15.86 9.03
C THR A 924 -11.28 17.22 8.47
N HIS A 925 -12.09 17.89 7.65
CA HIS A 925 -11.81 19.26 7.17
C HIS A 925 -11.57 20.25 8.32
N LYS A 926 -12.40 20.19 9.37
CA LYS A 926 -12.24 21.06 10.54
C LYS A 926 -10.93 20.79 11.29
N ASN A 927 -10.53 19.53 11.44
CA ASN A 927 -9.27 19.16 12.08
C ASN A 927 -8.07 19.67 11.27
N GLU A 928 -8.09 19.53 9.95
CA GLU A 928 -7.05 20.05 9.06
C GLU A 928 -6.90 21.58 9.16
N LEU A 929 -8.01 22.33 9.08
CA LEU A 929 -7.99 23.79 9.26
C LEU A 929 -7.45 24.20 10.64
N GLN A 930 -7.79 23.45 11.69
CA GLN A 930 -7.29 23.72 13.04
C GLN A 930 -5.77 23.45 13.17
N MET A 931 -5.25 22.46 12.45
CA MET A 931 -3.80 22.15 12.41
C MET A 931 -3.03 23.23 11.62
N GLN A 932 -3.55 23.68 10.47
CA GLN A 932 -2.96 24.78 9.70
C GLN A 932 -2.94 26.09 10.50
N LEU A 933 -4.03 26.40 11.23
CA LEU A 933 -4.11 27.59 12.09
C LEU A 933 -3.04 27.56 13.19
N ALA A 934 -2.83 26.41 13.85
CA ALA A 934 -1.78 26.26 14.87
C ALA A 934 -0.35 26.44 14.33
N SER A 935 -0.11 26.07 13.06
CA SER A 935 1.16 26.34 12.37
C SER A 935 1.35 27.84 12.12
N LYS A 936 0.34 28.51 11.51
CA LYS A 936 0.38 29.96 11.26
C LYS A 936 0.49 30.79 12.55
N GLU A 937 -0.09 30.35 13.67
CA GLU A 937 0.11 30.98 14.98
C GLU A 937 1.59 30.96 15.42
N SER A 938 2.32 29.87 15.19
CA SER A 938 3.76 29.79 15.51
C SER A 938 4.60 30.71 14.63
N ASP A 939 4.25 30.86 13.35
CA ASP A 939 4.98 31.74 12.43
C ASP A 939 4.73 33.22 12.77
N ILE A 940 3.50 33.57 13.18
CA ILE A 940 3.18 34.91 13.73
C ILE A 940 3.98 35.17 15.01
N GLU A 941 4.14 34.19 15.89
CA GLU A 941 4.97 34.30 17.09
C GLU A 941 6.47 34.51 16.73
N GLN A 942 6.99 33.79 15.73
CA GLN A 942 8.36 33.98 15.23
C GLN A 942 8.58 35.39 14.63
N LEU A 943 7.63 35.88 13.83
CA LEU A 943 7.70 37.23 13.23
C LEU A 943 7.66 38.31 14.32
N ARG A 944 6.84 38.14 15.37
CA ARG A 944 6.82 39.04 16.53
C ARG A 944 8.14 39.02 17.31
N ALA A 945 8.75 37.85 17.51
CA ALA A 945 10.05 37.75 18.19
C ALA A 945 11.17 38.47 17.40
N LYS A 946 11.25 38.25 16.08
CA LYS A 946 12.21 38.95 15.19
C LYS A 946 12.00 40.46 15.17
N LEU A 947 10.75 40.92 15.27
CA LEU A 947 10.42 42.35 15.40
C LEU A 947 10.89 42.95 16.73
N LEU A 948 10.82 42.19 17.84
CA LEU A 948 11.40 42.62 19.12
C LEU A 948 12.93 42.74 19.05
N ASP A 949 13.62 41.70 18.55
CA ASP A 949 15.09 41.69 18.42
C ASP A 949 15.59 42.87 17.55
N LEU A 950 14.85 43.24 16.51
CA LEU A 950 15.14 44.43 15.70
C LEU A 950 14.90 45.74 16.47
N SER A 951 13.85 45.82 17.28
CA SER A 951 13.51 47.03 18.04
C SER A 951 14.53 47.38 19.14
N ASP A 952 15.10 46.38 19.82
CA ASP A 952 16.11 46.56 20.87
C ASP A 952 17.45 47.11 20.32
N SER A 953 17.68 47.04 19.00
CA SER A 953 18.86 47.66 18.37
C SER A 953 18.77 49.19 18.22
N THR A 954 17.60 49.79 18.48
CA THR A 954 17.36 51.23 18.31
C THR A 954 16.50 51.86 19.42
N SER A 955 17.03 51.93 20.65
CA SER A 955 16.49 52.82 21.71
C SER A 955 17.53 53.19 22.78
N ILE A 956 17.99 54.45 22.75
CA ILE A 956 18.74 55.09 23.86
C ILE A 956 17.85 56.16 24.48
N ALA A 957 17.22 55.90 25.65
CA ALA A 957 16.72 56.94 26.57
C ALA A 957 16.23 56.41 27.95
N SER A 958 17.15 56.42 28.92
CA SER A 958 16.98 57.06 30.25
C SER A 958 15.90 56.66 31.30
N PHE A 959 16.44 56.34 32.49
CA PHE A 959 15.92 56.40 33.89
C PHE A 959 15.50 55.08 34.60
N PRO A 960 15.78 54.93 35.92
CA PRO A 960 16.03 53.62 36.53
C PRO A 960 15.16 53.26 37.74
N SER A 961 15.09 51.96 38.04
CA SER A 961 14.89 51.44 39.40
C SER A 961 15.39 50.00 39.49
N ALA A 962 16.11 49.65 40.55
CA ALA A 962 16.66 48.32 40.77
C ALA A 962 15.58 47.28 41.12
N ASP A 963 15.75 46.05 40.63
CA ASP A 963 16.10 44.93 41.52
C ASP A 963 16.86 43.84 40.74
N GLU A 964 17.76 43.12 41.40
CA GLU A 964 18.48 41.99 40.79
C GLU A 964 17.66 40.70 40.89
N THR A 965 17.37 40.02 39.77
CA THR A 965 17.39 38.53 39.71
C THR A 965 17.29 37.97 38.29
N ASP A 966 18.23 37.07 37.98
CA ASP A 966 18.31 36.12 36.85
C ASP A 966 18.14 36.61 35.40
N GLY A 967 19.13 36.25 34.58
CA GLY A 967 19.18 36.61 33.16
C GLY A 967 18.30 35.72 32.29
N ASN A 968 17.31 36.32 31.63
CA ASN A 968 16.68 35.78 30.43
C ASN A 968 17.27 36.43 29.18
N LEU A 969 18.21 35.74 28.54
CA LEU A 969 18.44 35.91 27.10
C LEU A 969 17.17 35.49 26.33
N PRO A 970 16.87 36.08 25.15
CA PRO A 970 15.78 35.60 24.31
C PRO A 970 15.98 34.11 24.00
N GLU A 971 15.04 33.27 24.41
CA GLU A 971 15.14 31.82 24.18
C GLU A 971 15.01 31.53 22.68
N SER A 972 16.12 31.19 22.04
CA SER A 972 16.13 30.71 20.66
C SER A 972 15.12 29.58 20.46
N ARG A 973 14.24 29.72 19.45
CA ARG A 973 13.26 28.72 19.03
C ARG A 973 13.97 27.38 18.84
N ILE A 974 13.60 26.35 19.61
CA ILE A 974 14.10 25.02 19.36
C ILE A 974 13.32 24.43 18.17
N GLU A 975 14.03 24.32 17.04
CA GLU A 975 13.55 23.64 15.84
C GLU A 975 14.67 22.78 15.27
N GLY A 976 14.31 21.69 14.61
CA GLY A 976 15.27 20.78 13.99
C GLY A 976 14.69 19.40 13.72
N TRP A 977 15.53 18.55 13.12
CA TRP A 977 15.15 17.18 12.80
C TRP A 977 15.16 16.29 14.05
N LEU A 978 14.04 15.63 14.30
CA LEU A 978 13.93 14.53 15.27
C LEU A 978 13.37 13.30 14.57
N SER A 979 13.75 12.13 15.09
CA SER A 979 13.28 10.85 14.61
C SER A 979 12.19 10.32 15.52
N ILE A 980 10.98 10.10 14.98
CA ILE A 980 9.86 9.45 15.69
C ILE A 980 9.75 7.95 15.29
N PRO A 981 9.27 7.07 16.19
CA PRO A 981 8.87 5.72 15.83
C PRO A 981 7.79 5.74 14.76
N ASN A 982 8.04 5.06 13.64
CA ASN A 982 6.97 4.82 12.67
C ASN A 982 5.98 3.78 13.26
N ARG A 983 4.67 4.04 13.16
CA ARG A 983 3.66 3.33 13.96
C ARG A 983 3.66 1.83 13.64
N GLY A 984 3.80 1.00 14.68
CA GLY A 984 3.68 -0.46 14.61
C GLY A 984 4.94 -1.21 15.06
N ASN A 985 6.13 -0.83 14.60
CA ASN A 985 7.39 -1.48 15.01
C ASN A 985 8.62 -0.65 14.59
N ILE A 986 9.47 -0.22 15.55
CA ILE A 986 10.69 0.55 15.25
C ILE A 986 11.65 -0.24 14.32
N LYS A 987 11.72 -1.57 14.47
CA LYS A 987 12.56 -2.42 13.60
C LYS A 987 12.00 -2.69 12.20
N ARG A 988 10.69 -2.56 11.97
CA ARG A 988 10.07 -2.89 10.65
C ARG A 988 9.80 -1.67 9.78
N TYR A 989 9.66 -0.49 10.39
CA TYR A 989 9.30 0.75 9.71
C TYR A 989 10.25 1.92 10.01
N GLY A 990 11.33 1.62 10.74
CA GLY A 990 12.41 2.54 11.07
C GLY A 990 12.02 3.72 11.97
N TRP A 991 13.01 4.58 12.16
CA TRP A 991 12.83 5.93 12.66
C TRP A 991 12.37 6.83 11.50
N LYS A 992 11.13 7.34 11.56
CA LYS A 992 10.66 8.35 10.63
C LYS A 992 11.22 9.71 11.06
N LYS A 993 12.13 10.26 10.25
CA LYS A 993 12.64 11.62 10.42
C LYS A 993 11.50 12.62 10.20
N GLN A 994 11.34 13.58 11.10
CA GLN A 994 10.38 14.67 11.01
C GLN A 994 11.02 15.97 11.45
N TYR A 995 10.62 17.08 10.82
CA TYR A 995 11.06 18.41 11.22
C TYR A 995 10.16 18.88 12.37
N VAL A 996 10.74 19.12 13.54
CA VAL A 996 10.00 19.47 14.76
C VAL A 996 10.23 20.93 15.10
N VAL A 997 9.15 21.64 15.41
CA VAL A 997 9.14 23.05 15.80
C VAL A 997 8.38 23.20 17.12
N VAL A 998 9.02 23.79 18.13
CA VAL A 998 8.38 24.09 19.42
C VAL A 998 8.02 25.57 19.47
N SER A 999 6.73 25.87 19.64
CA SER A 999 6.21 27.23 19.93
C SER A 999 6.06 27.42 21.45
N SER A 1000 5.51 28.56 21.88
CA SER A 1000 5.24 28.76 23.32
C SER A 1000 4.18 27.81 23.90
N LYS A 1001 3.33 27.20 23.06
CA LYS A 1001 2.17 26.38 23.49
C LYS A 1001 2.03 25.02 22.81
N LYS A 1002 2.69 24.81 21.65
CA LYS A 1002 2.52 23.62 20.81
C LYS A 1002 3.85 23.04 20.38
N ILE A 1003 3.89 21.73 20.15
CA ILE A 1003 4.94 21.06 19.38
C ILE A 1003 4.34 20.66 18.03
N LEU A 1004 4.95 21.12 16.95
CA LEU A 1004 4.51 20.91 15.57
C LEU A 1004 5.49 19.95 14.88
N PHE A 1005 4.97 18.93 14.21
CA PHE A 1005 5.77 17.92 13.50
C PHE A 1005 5.43 17.95 12.01
N TYR A 1006 6.41 18.20 11.15
CA TYR A 1006 6.26 18.20 9.68
C TYR A 1006 6.99 16.98 9.08
N ASN A 1007 6.49 16.44 7.96
CA ASN A 1007 7.14 15.29 7.32
C ASN A 1007 8.43 15.71 6.61
N ASP A 1008 8.41 16.87 5.97
CA ASP A 1008 9.51 17.47 5.22
C ASP A 1008 9.50 19.00 5.37
N GLU A 1009 10.41 19.69 4.67
CA GLU A 1009 10.51 21.15 4.71
C GLU A 1009 9.43 21.84 3.86
N GLN A 1010 8.84 21.15 2.88
CA GLN A 1010 7.77 21.70 2.04
C GLN A 1010 6.44 21.75 2.82
N ASP A 1011 6.13 20.72 3.61
CA ASP A 1011 5.06 20.71 4.62
C ASP A 1011 5.20 21.89 5.61
N LYS A 1012 6.45 22.24 5.99
CA LYS A 1012 6.74 23.39 6.87
C LYS A 1012 6.42 24.72 6.16
N GLU A 1013 6.89 24.91 4.93
CA GLU A 1013 6.62 26.12 4.12
C GLU A 1013 5.11 26.32 3.83
N GLN A 1014 4.38 25.22 3.62
CA GLN A 1014 2.95 25.23 3.39
C GLN A 1014 2.12 25.34 4.70
N SER A 1015 2.76 25.29 5.86
CA SER A 1015 2.11 25.25 7.19
C SER A 1015 1.14 24.08 7.37
N ASN A 1016 1.54 22.91 6.87
CA ASN A 1016 0.80 21.64 6.89
C ASN A 1016 1.46 20.64 7.87
N PRO A 1017 1.29 20.78 9.20
CA PRO A 1017 1.88 19.85 10.15
C PRO A 1017 1.18 18.49 10.10
N SER A 1018 1.96 17.41 10.20
CA SER A 1018 1.49 16.03 10.31
C SER A 1018 0.91 15.69 11.69
N MET A 1019 1.41 16.35 12.74
CA MET A 1019 0.96 16.19 14.12
C MET A 1019 1.16 17.49 14.91
N VAL A 1020 0.24 17.76 15.84
CA VAL A 1020 0.30 18.87 16.78
C VAL A 1020 0.08 18.34 18.19
N LEU A 1021 1.01 18.63 19.11
CA LEU A 1021 0.89 18.31 20.54
C LEU A 1021 0.78 19.58 21.39
N ASP A 1022 -0.07 19.55 22.41
CA ASP A 1022 -0.22 20.62 23.41
C ASP A 1022 0.87 20.54 24.49
N ILE A 1023 1.69 21.61 24.65
CA ILE A 1023 2.75 21.66 25.68
C ILE A 1023 2.16 21.60 27.09
N ASP A 1024 1.02 22.26 27.32
CA ASP A 1024 0.30 22.27 28.60
C ASP A 1024 -0.27 20.89 29.01
N LYS A 1025 -0.27 19.92 28.07
CA LYS A 1025 -0.70 18.53 28.30
C LYS A 1025 0.48 17.53 28.32
N LEU A 1026 1.73 18.00 28.30
CA LEU A 1026 2.91 17.18 28.57
C LEU A 1026 2.99 16.88 30.08
N PHE A 1027 3.09 15.61 30.45
CA PHE A 1027 3.25 15.16 31.83
C PHE A 1027 4.73 15.11 32.25
N HIS A 1028 5.62 14.59 31.40
CA HIS A 1028 7.07 14.62 31.62
C HIS A 1028 7.85 14.45 30.31
N VAL A 1029 9.11 14.89 30.34
CA VAL A 1029 10.11 14.63 29.29
C VAL A 1029 11.40 14.16 29.97
N ARG A 1030 12.00 13.05 29.52
CA ARG A 1030 13.19 12.46 30.16
C ARG A 1030 14.08 11.66 29.18
N PRO A 1031 15.38 11.50 29.46
CA PRO A 1031 16.20 10.47 28.83
C PRO A 1031 15.63 9.07 29.07
N VAL A 1032 15.83 8.16 28.10
CA VAL A 1032 15.54 6.74 28.28
C VAL A 1032 16.74 5.99 28.86
N THR A 1033 16.46 4.83 29.42
CA THR A 1033 17.43 3.84 29.89
C THR A 1033 17.25 2.53 29.11
N GLN A 1034 18.21 1.60 29.23
CA GLN A 1034 18.10 0.25 28.66
C GLN A 1034 16.81 -0.48 29.07
N GLY A 1035 16.22 -0.14 30.23
CA GLY A 1035 14.97 -0.73 30.70
C GLY A 1035 13.70 -0.12 30.09
N ASP A 1036 13.82 1.04 29.40
CA ASP A 1036 12.71 1.71 28.70
C ASP A 1036 12.64 1.32 27.22
N VAL A 1037 13.78 0.96 26.63
CA VAL A 1037 13.92 0.63 25.20
C VAL A 1037 14.62 -0.71 25.01
N TYR A 1038 13.82 -1.77 24.93
CA TYR A 1038 14.33 -3.15 24.88
C TYR A 1038 14.85 -3.62 23.50
N ARG A 1039 14.69 -2.80 22.44
CA ARG A 1039 15.17 -3.10 21.07
C ARG A 1039 16.06 -2.02 20.43
N ALA A 1040 16.39 -0.94 21.15
CA ALA A 1040 17.28 0.11 20.63
C ALA A 1040 18.75 -0.30 20.79
N GLU A 1041 19.60 0.08 19.83
CA GLU A 1041 21.03 -0.23 19.91
C GLU A 1041 21.72 0.50 21.06
N THR A 1042 22.78 -0.08 21.60
CA THR A 1042 23.54 0.51 22.72
C THR A 1042 24.11 1.90 22.38
N GLU A 1043 24.37 2.19 21.11
CA GLU A 1043 24.84 3.50 20.62
C GLU A 1043 23.71 4.52 20.39
N GLU A 1044 22.45 4.07 20.23
CA GLU A 1044 21.28 4.93 20.07
C GLU A 1044 20.70 5.37 21.42
N ILE A 1045 20.71 4.51 22.43
CA ILE A 1045 20.10 4.77 23.75
C ILE A 1045 20.50 6.14 24.35
N PRO A 1046 21.78 6.60 24.30
CA PRO A 1046 22.16 7.92 24.79
C PRO A 1046 21.55 9.11 24.02
N LYS A 1047 21.03 8.87 22.81
CA LYS A 1047 20.46 9.87 21.89
C LYS A 1047 18.92 9.91 21.95
N ILE A 1048 18.28 8.96 22.64
CA ILE A 1048 16.81 8.85 22.73
C ILE A 1048 16.28 9.55 24.00
N PHE A 1049 15.09 10.15 23.91
CA PHE A 1049 14.31 10.65 25.02
C PHE A 1049 12.82 10.30 24.87
N GLN A 1050 12.10 10.20 25.99
CA GLN A 1050 10.67 9.92 26.05
C GLN A 1050 9.91 11.20 26.43
N ILE A 1051 8.79 11.45 25.76
CA ILE A 1051 7.76 12.40 26.18
C ILE A 1051 6.50 11.62 26.57
N LEU A 1052 5.82 12.04 27.64
CA LEU A 1052 4.53 11.50 28.07
C LEU A 1052 3.51 12.64 28.05
N TYR A 1053 2.33 12.43 27.47
CA TYR A 1053 1.33 13.47 27.25
C TYR A 1053 -0.11 12.95 27.37
N ALA A 1054 -1.08 13.84 27.55
CA ALA A 1054 -2.50 13.46 27.63
C ALA A 1054 -3.07 13.13 26.24
N ASN A 1055 -3.85 12.06 26.13
CA ASN A 1055 -4.44 11.56 24.88
C ASN A 1055 -5.28 12.63 24.14
N GLU A 1056 -5.96 13.52 24.87
CA GLU A 1056 -6.73 14.65 24.32
C GLU A 1056 -5.86 15.84 23.87
N GLY A 1057 -4.53 15.73 23.95
CA GLY A 1057 -3.58 16.78 23.59
C GLY A 1057 -2.92 16.61 22.23
N GLU A 1058 -3.40 15.66 21.44
CA GLU A 1058 -2.79 15.23 20.18
C GLU A 1058 -3.79 15.35 19.03
N CYS A 1059 -3.42 16.11 17.99
CA CYS A 1059 -4.12 16.16 16.73
C CYS A 1059 -3.22 15.60 15.62
N ARG A 1060 -3.77 14.76 14.73
CA ARG A 1060 -3.07 14.11 13.62
C ARG A 1060 -3.91 14.22 12.35
N LYS A 1061 -3.24 14.27 11.20
CA LYS A 1061 -3.87 14.00 9.89
C LYS A 1061 -4.12 12.49 9.76
N ASP A 1062 -5.25 12.10 9.15
CA ASP A 1062 -5.88 10.80 9.39
C ASP A 1062 -5.02 9.56 9.08
N VAL A 1063 -4.98 8.66 10.07
CA VAL A 1063 -5.03 7.20 9.89
C VAL A 1063 -6.03 6.71 10.94
N GLU A 1064 -6.96 5.86 10.51
CA GLU A 1064 -8.22 5.48 11.15
C GLU A 1064 -8.25 5.44 12.68
N MET A 1065 -9.30 6.02 13.27
CA MET A 1065 -9.61 5.89 14.69
C MET A 1065 -10.43 4.62 14.98
N GLU A 1066 -9.73 3.56 15.38
CA GLU A 1066 -10.31 2.40 16.06
C GLU A 1066 -11.06 2.82 17.36
N PRO A 1067 -12.28 2.32 17.63
CA PRO A 1067 -13.02 2.62 18.85
C PRO A 1067 -12.42 1.90 20.07
N VAL A 1068 -12.07 2.66 21.10
CA VAL A 1068 -11.47 2.11 22.33
C VAL A 1068 -12.48 1.20 23.07
N GLN A 1069 -12.28 -0.10 22.98
CA GLN A 1069 -12.99 -1.08 23.81
C GLN A 1069 -12.53 -0.98 25.27
N GLN A 1070 -13.48 -1.10 26.20
CA GLN A 1070 -13.20 -1.04 27.64
C GLN A 1070 -12.43 -2.28 28.10
N ALA A 1071 -11.13 -2.11 28.40
CA ALA A 1071 -10.29 -3.19 28.88
C ALA A 1071 -10.82 -3.76 30.22
N GLU A 1072 -11.01 -5.09 30.27
CA GLU A 1072 -11.48 -5.79 31.45
C GLU A 1072 -10.46 -5.79 32.61
N LYS A 1073 -10.95 -6.09 33.81
CA LYS A 1073 -10.22 -5.95 35.08
C LYS A 1073 -9.00 -6.88 35.18
N THR A 1074 -7.79 -6.35 34.94
CA THR A 1074 -6.54 -6.99 35.34
C THR A 1074 -6.33 -6.92 36.86
N ASN A 1075 -5.84 -8.00 37.48
CA ASN A 1075 -5.56 -8.07 38.93
C ASN A 1075 -4.27 -7.29 39.29
N PHE A 1076 -4.40 -6.07 39.82
CA PHE A 1076 -3.29 -5.27 40.36
C PHE A 1076 -3.34 -5.18 41.90
N GLN A 1077 -2.16 -5.06 42.55
CA GLN A 1077 -2.03 -5.00 44.01
C GLN A 1077 -1.67 -3.58 44.47
N ASN A 1078 -2.49 -3.00 45.35
CA ASN A 1078 -2.31 -1.64 45.85
C ASN A 1078 -1.42 -1.59 47.10
N HIS A 1079 -0.36 -0.76 47.10
CA HIS A 1079 0.47 -0.53 48.29
C HIS A 1079 1.16 0.83 48.29
N LYS A 1080 1.01 1.61 49.37
CA LYS A 1080 1.60 2.96 49.54
C LYS A 1080 1.42 3.90 48.31
N GLY A 1081 0.30 3.78 47.62
CA GLY A 1081 -0.05 4.58 46.42
C GLY A 1081 0.41 3.99 45.08
N HIS A 1082 1.23 2.94 45.11
CA HIS A 1082 1.62 2.15 43.93
C HIS A 1082 0.54 1.13 43.57
N GLU A 1083 0.45 0.82 42.29
CA GLU A 1083 -0.37 -0.25 41.73
C GLU A 1083 0.57 -1.26 41.08
N PHE A 1084 0.92 -2.28 41.84
CA PHE A 1084 1.89 -3.30 41.44
C PHE A 1084 1.25 -4.39 40.57
N ILE A 1085 1.91 -4.71 39.46
CA ILE A 1085 1.63 -5.88 38.62
C ILE A 1085 2.74 -6.93 38.80
N PRO A 1086 2.40 -8.24 38.86
CA PRO A 1086 3.40 -9.31 38.86
C PRO A 1086 4.21 -9.34 37.56
N THR A 1087 5.53 -9.34 37.68
CA THR A 1087 6.48 -9.33 36.56
C THR A 1087 7.63 -10.30 36.85
N LEU A 1088 8.28 -10.81 35.79
CA LEU A 1088 9.46 -11.68 35.88
C LEU A 1088 10.59 -11.07 35.04
N TYR A 1089 11.79 -10.96 35.61
CA TYR A 1089 12.94 -10.35 34.93
C TYR A 1089 13.97 -11.40 34.56
N HIS A 1090 14.09 -11.78 33.29
CA HIS A 1090 15.13 -12.74 32.87
C HIS A 1090 16.49 -12.08 32.61
N PHE A 1091 16.55 -10.74 32.65
CA PHE A 1091 17.72 -9.89 32.34
C PHE A 1091 18.07 -8.94 33.51
N PRO A 1092 19.29 -8.39 33.59
CA PRO A 1092 19.77 -7.56 34.70
C PRO A 1092 18.83 -6.43 35.16
N ALA A 1093 18.13 -6.68 36.27
CA ALA A 1093 17.24 -5.73 36.94
C ALA A 1093 17.38 -5.87 38.47
N ASN A 1094 17.54 -4.77 39.21
CA ASN A 1094 17.72 -4.81 40.66
C ASN A 1094 16.47 -4.31 41.41
N CYS A 1095 16.24 -4.86 42.60
CA CYS A 1095 15.16 -4.47 43.48
C CYS A 1095 15.44 -3.11 44.12
N GLU A 1096 14.57 -2.12 43.93
CA GLU A 1096 14.74 -0.79 44.53
C GLU A 1096 14.58 -0.80 46.05
N ALA A 1097 13.94 -1.82 46.62
CA ALA A 1097 13.75 -1.95 48.07
C ALA A 1097 14.94 -2.59 48.81
N CYS A 1098 15.76 -3.42 48.14
CA CYS A 1098 16.88 -4.13 48.80
C CYS A 1098 18.17 -4.26 47.97
N ALA A 1099 18.23 -3.64 46.80
CA ALA A 1099 19.33 -3.69 45.81
C ALA A 1099 19.73 -5.10 45.30
N LYS A 1100 19.06 -6.17 45.73
CA LYS A 1100 19.33 -7.53 45.23
C LYS A 1100 18.78 -7.74 43.81
N PRO A 1101 19.36 -8.66 43.01
CA PRO A 1101 18.82 -9.05 41.71
C PRO A 1101 17.34 -9.46 41.77
N LEU A 1102 16.51 -8.85 40.92
CA LEU A 1102 15.17 -9.34 40.57
C LEU A 1102 15.21 -10.40 39.47
N TRP A 1103 16.41 -10.75 39.00
CA TRP A 1103 16.60 -11.47 37.76
C TRP A 1103 17.39 -12.76 37.88
N HIS A 1104 17.09 -13.68 36.99
CA HIS A 1104 17.84 -14.92 36.76
C HIS A 1104 17.43 -15.50 35.41
N VAL A 1105 18.39 -15.95 34.60
CA VAL A 1105 18.18 -16.40 33.21
C VAL A 1105 17.06 -17.44 33.09
N PHE A 1106 17.12 -18.53 33.88
CA PHE A 1106 16.13 -19.63 33.78
C PHE A 1106 14.96 -19.57 34.78
N LYS A 1107 15.07 -18.84 35.90
CA LYS A 1107 14.09 -18.91 37.00
C LYS A 1107 14.17 -17.66 37.90
N PRO A 1108 13.71 -16.50 37.40
CA PRO A 1108 13.82 -15.26 38.15
C PRO A 1108 12.99 -15.28 39.44
N PRO A 1109 13.47 -14.62 40.50
CA PRO A 1109 12.70 -14.49 41.73
C PRO A 1109 11.42 -13.68 41.46
N PRO A 1110 10.28 -14.01 42.11
CA PRO A 1110 9.03 -13.30 41.88
C PRO A 1110 9.17 -11.80 42.13
N ALA A 1111 8.81 -10.99 41.14
CA ALA A 1111 8.93 -9.54 41.17
C ALA A 1111 7.60 -8.84 40.92
N LEU A 1112 7.59 -7.55 41.22
CA LEU A 1112 6.48 -6.63 41.08
C LEU A 1112 6.98 -5.33 40.45
N GLU A 1113 6.20 -4.75 39.55
CA GLU A 1113 6.45 -3.45 38.94
C GLU A 1113 5.24 -2.53 39.13
N CYS A 1114 5.47 -1.26 39.49
CA CYS A 1114 4.37 -0.30 39.64
C CYS A 1114 3.95 0.30 38.30
N ARG A 1115 2.70 0.09 37.86
CA ARG A 1115 2.18 0.62 36.57
C ARG A 1115 2.10 2.15 36.46
N ARG A 1116 2.40 2.90 37.53
CA ARG A 1116 2.37 4.38 37.56
C ARG A 1116 3.76 5.02 37.50
N CYS A 1117 4.77 4.34 38.02
CA CYS A 1117 6.12 4.92 38.19
C CYS A 1117 7.26 3.92 37.99
N HIS A 1118 6.94 2.71 37.50
CA HIS A 1118 7.88 1.65 37.12
C HIS A 1118 8.84 1.18 38.21
N VAL A 1119 8.58 1.51 39.49
CA VAL A 1119 9.35 1.03 40.65
C VAL A 1119 9.31 -0.50 40.72
N LYS A 1120 10.49 -1.12 40.83
CA LYS A 1120 10.68 -2.59 40.74
C LYS A 1120 11.07 -3.18 42.09
N CYS A 1121 10.34 -4.18 42.59
CA CYS A 1121 10.65 -4.84 43.86
C CYS A 1121 10.34 -6.34 43.88
N HIS A 1122 10.99 -7.10 44.78
CA HIS A 1122 10.64 -8.50 45.00
C HIS A 1122 9.24 -8.59 45.61
N ARG A 1123 8.45 -9.56 45.15
CA ARG A 1123 7.12 -9.86 45.68
C ARG A 1123 7.14 -10.10 47.20
N ASP A 1124 8.20 -10.75 47.69
CA ASP A 1124 8.48 -10.96 49.11
C ASP A 1124 8.40 -9.68 49.98
N HIS A 1125 8.83 -8.52 49.48
CA HIS A 1125 8.77 -7.27 50.26
C HIS A 1125 7.32 -6.81 50.49
N LEU A 1126 6.44 -7.09 49.52
CA LEU A 1126 5.02 -6.80 49.61
C LEU A 1126 4.30 -7.81 50.50
N ASP A 1127 4.55 -9.10 50.28
CA ASP A 1127 3.93 -10.20 51.02
C ASP A 1127 4.34 -10.20 52.51
N LYS A 1128 5.57 -9.76 52.85
CA LYS A 1128 6.06 -9.58 54.23
C LYS A 1128 5.76 -8.19 54.84
N LYS A 1129 5.19 -7.26 54.07
CA LYS A 1129 4.91 -5.86 54.47
C LYS A 1129 6.13 -5.12 55.03
N GLU A 1130 7.29 -5.30 54.40
CA GLU A 1130 8.51 -4.62 54.82
C GLU A 1130 8.43 -3.11 54.49
N ASP A 1131 8.87 -2.25 55.41
CA ASP A 1131 8.67 -0.80 55.27
C ASP A 1131 9.58 -0.12 54.22
N LEU A 1132 10.41 -0.91 53.52
CA LEU A 1132 11.43 -0.51 52.56
C LEU A 1132 10.90 0.16 51.28
N ILE A 1133 9.63 -0.06 50.92
CA ILE A 1133 9.02 0.55 49.72
C ILE A 1133 8.55 1.99 50.05
N SER A 1134 9.09 2.97 49.32
CA SER A 1134 8.69 4.39 49.45
C SER A 1134 7.35 4.70 48.74
N PRO A 1135 6.57 5.72 49.14
CA PRO A 1135 5.26 6.00 48.54
C PRO A 1135 5.32 6.47 47.08
N CYS A 1136 4.32 6.10 46.28
CA CYS A 1136 4.24 6.51 44.88
C CYS A 1136 4.04 8.03 44.77
N LYS A 1137 4.92 8.70 44.00
CA LYS A 1137 4.85 10.15 43.74
C LYS A 1137 4.01 10.50 42.51
N VAL A 1138 3.64 9.51 41.70
CA VAL A 1138 2.96 9.70 40.41
C VAL A 1138 1.46 9.41 40.54
N SER A 1139 0.62 10.35 40.07
CA SER A 1139 -0.84 10.19 40.07
C SER A 1139 -1.45 10.79 38.80
N TYR A 1140 -1.49 9.98 37.74
CA TYR A 1140 -2.32 10.19 36.55
C TYR A 1140 -3.11 8.91 36.26
N ASP A 1141 -4.16 9.00 35.44
CA ASP A 1141 -4.94 7.84 35.01
C ASP A 1141 -4.29 7.21 33.77
N VAL A 1142 -3.85 5.95 33.91
CA VAL A 1142 -3.10 5.20 32.89
C VAL A 1142 -3.91 5.03 31.60
N THR A 1143 -5.24 5.10 31.65
CA THR A 1143 -6.10 5.03 30.45
C THR A 1143 -6.16 6.32 29.62
N SER A 1144 -5.52 7.40 30.08
CA SER A 1144 -5.59 8.74 29.45
C SER A 1144 -4.25 9.34 29.03
N ALA A 1145 -3.13 8.64 29.30
CA ALA A 1145 -1.79 9.09 28.93
C ALA A 1145 -1.23 8.28 27.75
N ARG A 1146 -0.53 8.95 26.84
CA ARG A 1146 0.25 8.34 25.75
C ARG A 1146 1.71 8.70 25.90
N ASP A 1147 2.59 7.78 25.52
CA ASP A 1147 4.02 8.00 25.45
C ASP A 1147 4.52 8.04 24.00
N MET A 1148 5.62 8.75 23.79
CA MET A 1148 6.31 8.84 22.50
C MET A 1148 7.81 8.91 22.75
N LEU A 1149 8.55 8.11 21.99
CA LEU A 1149 10.02 8.15 21.95
C LEU A 1149 10.47 9.11 20.84
N LEU A 1150 11.59 9.79 21.07
CA LEU A 1150 12.21 10.72 20.13
C LEU A 1150 13.72 10.48 20.13
N LEU A 1151 14.29 10.28 18.93
CA LEU A 1151 15.73 10.13 18.71
C LEU A 1151 16.29 11.45 18.15
N ALA A 1152 17.36 11.97 18.78
CA ALA A 1152 18.13 13.11 18.29
C ALA A 1152 19.40 12.65 17.54
N CYS A 1153 20.05 13.53 16.78
CA CYS A 1153 21.23 13.13 15.99
C CYS A 1153 22.46 12.84 16.87
N SER A 1154 22.51 13.41 18.08
CA SER A 1154 23.58 13.19 19.05
C SER A 1154 23.09 13.23 20.51
N GLN A 1155 23.89 12.70 21.43
CA GLN A 1155 23.62 12.78 22.87
C GLN A 1155 23.56 14.24 23.37
N ASP A 1156 24.32 15.15 22.77
CA ASP A 1156 24.31 16.57 23.19
C ASP A 1156 23.10 17.32 22.63
N GLU A 1157 22.58 16.93 21.45
CA GLU A 1157 21.26 17.38 21.01
C GLU A 1157 20.15 16.82 21.90
N GLN A 1158 20.20 15.54 22.28
CA GLN A 1158 19.23 14.94 23.19
C GLN A 1158 19.16 15.72 24.52
N LYS A 1159 20.31 16.08 25.10
CA LYS A 1159 20.37 16.94 26.29
C LYS A 1159 19.74 18.32 26.06
N LYS A 1160 19.99 18.96 24.91
CA LYS A 1160 19.39 20.26 24.54
C LYS A 1160 17.86 20.17 24.44
N TRP A 1161 17.35 19.18 23.70
CA TRP A 1161 15.91 18.93 23.54
C TRP A 1161 15.22 18.67 24.88
N VAL A 1162 15.75 17.75 25.69
CA VAL A 1162 15.22 17.47 27.04
C VAL A 1162 15.25 18.72 27.92
N THR A 1163 16.36 19.46 27.96
CA THR A 1163 16.50 20.64 28.83
C THR A 1163 15.55 21.76 28.45
N HIS A 1164 15.32 21.99 27.15
CA HIS A 1164 14.40 23.03 26.68
C HIS A 1164 12.94 22.62 26.89
N LEU A 1165 12.55 21.39 26.52
CA LEU A 1165 11.18 20.91 26.71
C LEU A 1165 10.79 20.86 28.18
N VAL A 1166 11.65 20.36 29.08
CA VAL A 1166 11.37 20.31 30.53
C VAL A 1166 11.15 21.70 31.14
N LYS A 1167 11.79 22.74 30.62
CA LYS A 1167 11.54 24.13 31.06
C LYS A 1167 10.16 24.66 30.66
N LYS A 1168 9.58 24.15 29.56
CA LYS A 1168 8.26 24.56 29.05
C LYS A 1168 7.09 23.80 29.71
N ILE A 1169 7.34 22.68 30.39
CA ILE A 1169 6.30 21.93 31.11
C ILE A 1169 5.78 22.77 32.31
N PRO A 1170 4.45 22.94 32.47
CA PRO A 1170 3.89 23.64 33.63
C PRO A 1170 4.25 22.95 34.96
N LYS A 1171 4.85 23.70 35.90
CA LYS A 1171 5.25 23.17 37.22
C LYS A 1171 4.09 22.80 38.16
N ASN A 1172 2.85 23.14 37.78
CA ASN A 1172 1.62 22.78 38.50
C ASN A 1172 0.62 22.15 37.51
N PRO A 1173 0.00 20.99 37.82
CA PRO A 1173 -1.00 20.38 36.95
C PRO A 1173 -2.32 21.18 36.95
N PRO A 1174 -3.13 21.10 35.86
CA PRO A 1174 -4.42 21.79 35.78
C PRO A 1174 -5.39 21.39 36.90
N SER A 1175 -6.22 22.34 37.32
CA SER A 1175 -7.19 22.18 38.40
C SER A 1175 -8.41 21.32 37.99
N GLY A 1176 -8.21 20.00 37.88
CA GLY A 1176 -9.27 19.03 37.58
C GLY A 1176 -9.20 17.72 38.39
N PHE A 1177 -8.02 17.31 38.88
CA PHE A 1177 -7.83 16.02 39.53
C PHE A 1177 -7.83 16.09 41.06
N VAL A 1178 -8.93 15.64 41.68
CA VAL A 1178 -9.09 15.57 43.14
C VAL A 1178 -8.28 14.39 43.72
N ARG A 1179 -7.38 14.69 44.66
CA ARG A 1179 -6.46 13.72 45.26
C ARG A 1179 -7.12 12.96 46.42
N ALA A 1180 -7.67 11.76 46.15
CA ALA A 1180 -8.16 10.88 47.20
C ALA A 1180 -6.99 10.12 47.89
N SER A 1181 -6.84 10.27 49.21
CA SER A 1181 -5.84 9.57 50.02
C SER A 1181 -6.51 8.76 51.13
N PRO A 1182 -6.27 7.43 51.24
CA PRO A 1182 -6.95 6.60 52.22
C PRO A 1182 -6.09 6.31 53.47
N ARG A 1183 -6.59 6.68 54.66
CA ARG A 1183 -6.35 5.92 55.91
C ARG A 1183 -7.62 5.82 56.76
N THR A 1184 -7.90 4.58 57.14
CA THR A 1184 -8.86 4.10 58.14
C THR A 1184 -8.55 4.63 59.56
N LEU A 1185 -9.42 4.61 60.58
CA LEU A 1185 -10.68 3.89 60.82
C LEU A 1185 -11.46 4.57 61.99
N SER A 1186 -12.78 4.40 62.01
CA SER A 1186 -13.64 4.32 63.23
C SER A 1186 -13.96 5.55 64.11
N THR A 1187 -15.28 5.73 64.31
CA THR A 1187 -15.98 6.15 65.55
C THR A 1187 -15.81 7.54 66.19
N ARG A 1188 -16.87 8.35 65.97
CA ARG A 1188 -17.72 9.04 66.96
C ARG A 1188 -17.30 10.39 67.58
N SER A 1189 -18.33 11.26 67.67
CA SER A 1189 -18.57 12.36 68.62
C SER A 1189 -17.64 13.59 68.65
N THR A 1190 -18.03 14.58 67.83
CA THR A 1190 -18.51 15.93 68.26
C THR A 1190 -17.85 16.70 69.41
N ALA A 1191 -17.72 18.01 69.14
CA ALA A 1191 -17.70 19.14 70.10
C ALA A 1191 -16.43 19.27 70.96
N ASN A 1192 -15.89 20.45 71.25
CA ASN A 1192 -15.97 21.81 70.71
C ASN A 1192 -15.01 22.64 71.60
N GLN A 1193 -14.48 23.75 71.09
CA GLN A 1193 -14.13 24.96 71.88
C GLN A 1193 -13.25 24.78 73.16
N SER A 1194 -11.96 25.11 73.09
CA SER A 1194 -11.43 26.49 73.22
C SER A 1194 -11.20 26.99 74.66
N PHE A 1195 -9.97 26.85 75.14
CA PHE A 1195 -9.30 27.80 76.06
C PHE A 1195 -7.84 27.95 75.57
N ARG A 1196 -7.45 29.08 74.96
CA ARG A 1196 -6.82 30.27 75.60
C ARG A 1196 -5.66 29.89 76.55
N LYS A 1197 -4.39 30.12 76.14
CA LYS A 1197 -3.57 31.36 76.33
C LYS A 1197 -3.05 31.46 77.80
N VAL A 1198 -1.77 31.75 78.15
CA VAL A 1198 -0.63 32.50 77.57
C VAL A 1198 0.72 31.99 78.16
N VAL A 1199 1.88 32.14 77.49
CA VAL A 1199 3.12 32.84 77.97
C VAL A 1199 4.19 32.97 76.85
N LYS A 1200 4.92 34.10 76.89
CA LYS A 1200 6.14 34.55 76.16
C LYS A 1200 7.11 33.42 75.76
N ASN A 1201 7.95 33.52 74.71
CA ASN A 1201 8.33 34.61 73.78
C ASN A 1201 8.84 33.96 72.46
N THR A 1202 9.23 34.66 71.38
CA THR A 1202 9.37 36.11 71.08
C THR A 1202 8.30 36.56 70.07
N SER A 1203 8.30 37.84 69.64
CA SER A 1203 7.46 38.28 68.51
C SER A 1203 7.78 39.69 67.99
N GLY A 1204 8.17 39.77 66.71
CA GLY A 1204 8.05 40.99 65.89
C GLY A 1204 9.19 41.15 64.87
N LYS A 1205 8.92 41.42 63.60
CA LYS A 1205 7.63 41.40 62.88
C LYS A 1205 7.89 41.61 61.38
N THR A 1206 7.19 40.87 60.52
CA THR A 1206 6.88 41.23 59.10
C THR A 1206 8.07 41.45 58.14
N ARG A 1207 7.91 41.18 56.84
CA ARG A 1207 6.66 41.18 56.07
C ARG A 1207 6.59 40.02 55.07
#